data_AF-A0A8H5JBU4-F1
#
_entry.id   AF-A0A8H5JBU4-F1
#
_cell.length_a   1.000
_cell.length_b   1.000
_cell.length_c   1.000
_cell.angle_alpha   90.00
_cell.angle_beta   90.00
_cell.angle_gamma   90.00
#
_symmetry.space_group_name_H-M   'P 1'
#
loop_
_entity.id
_entity.type
_entity.pdbx_description
1 polymer ?
#
loop_
_entity_poly.entity_id
_entity_poly.type
_entity_poly.pdbx_seq_one_letter_code
_entity_poly.pdbx_strand_id
1 'polypeptide(L)'
;MTDPKRGNYEDINQKLWYRRFIRGINPATKEPYPDEDSPATEDQLKNDFVDYWGKRLQSDIAFRKHNTYNELMTQFWEDPDIVLQTYAVADGQTVPRDKQKDWFRSDLRFISVIFPADAKHSRKSKAPIASVGWAPWFVLIAASSAIHSEKDILHIMSWSVDDGQFRYYARDLIMNDEARGQHGWVYLCSSMDAFDAPGKAYLGPLNGHVNGGIVMKEIHKPWMHWLVGGRGVTDLLSLELAKELMEVPWLTHPGLPPLYGASVGSGETLERIVLDSVRVWFASRCRKDFMGANGETENCPRNIQRWAAHFFLTTNINIAATSNIAVYVQKANIVPSDHFFNYEMLRGYGDLLPNRNMHDEKWLAAHILDEPPAALTKWNKEQFGEAEHLYYTQEKWFKSYSISSFKYDALTYLWASRELKLCTLQEVADPKDAQLIVPAKTLAGGIFMGTLGDGSQDINGGHEVNFAVQQWGEGDNPWVVLQSSVDDAHGVWTAQKIFLGDDRNAARCQLFSEKTFNALQMVDFWNPIYSWRRLKLMQYIPVAAELVETPTKDPVSGEDVYTYDLEKNFIDAVRKRISGLGKLENLKEEWPEAEFLLNLEKPLIEHQIRIQAYTSSAADNLGDSAGILNYLKLAESRRRMFRPMPMNFFGSNIPYCLAMPTDHPWLEMTEEATVRNIPERGREVLKGWLQTLAGADPKVVPHYTELQEINDMIKDNVKHGEVGLPVSLLPKPSTMRMACQRFIAVTNPETSERPHSCPFLAGEHLASAHTAVEA
;
A
#
# COMPACT_ATOMS: atom_id res chain seq x y z
N MET A 1 27.21 21.28 -11.93
CA MET A 1 28.46 20.82 -12.60
C MET A 1 28.13 19.57 -13.40
N THR A 2 28.71 19.37 -14.58
CA THR A 2 28.53 18.15 -15.37
C THR A 2 29.26 16.99 -14.70
N ASP A 3 28.60 15.85 -14.55
CA ASP A 3 29.21 14.66 -13.96
C ASP A 3 30.31 14.11 -14.88
N PRO A 4 31.57 14.01 -14.40
CA PRO A 4 32.69 13.56 -15.23
C PRO A 4 32.58 12.09 -15.65
N LYS A 5 31.70 11.31 -15.01
CA LYS A 5 31.42 9.90 -15.32
C LYS A 5 30.15 9.70 -16.15
N ARG A 6 29.50 10.79 -16.58
CA ARG A 6 28.34 10.78 -17.47
C ARG A 6 28.68 10.14 -18.83
N GLY A 7 27.72 9.48 -19.47
CA GLY A 7 27.84 9.02 -20.85
C GLY A 7 27.72 10.14 -21.90
N ASN A 8 27.91 9.80 -23.18
CA ASN A 8 27.84 10.73 -24.32
C ASN A 8 26.42 10.90 -24.90
N TYR A 9 25.40 11.11 -24.07
CA TYR A 9 24.03 11.35 -24.57
C TYR A 9 23.80 12.85 -24.85
N GLU A 10 23.71 13.23 -26.14
CA GLU A 10 23.39 14.59 -26.61
C GLU A 10 21.86 14.87 -26.58
N ASP A 11 21.41 15.30 -25.41
CA ASP A 11 20.49 16.41 -25.10
C ASP A 11 19.16 16.57 -25.90
N ILE A 12 18.10 15.86 -25.47
CA ILE A 12 16.69 16.20 -25.74
C ILE A 12 15.95 16.93 -24.62
N ASN A 13 16.66 17.32 -23.55
CA ASN A 13 16.06 18.07 -22.45
C ASN A 13 15.70 19.52 -22.84
N GLN A 14 15.84 19.89 -24.11
CA GLN A 14 15.26 21.11 -24.67
C GLN A 14 13.73 21.09 -24.65
N LYS A 15 13.11 19.92 -24.86
CA LYS A 15 11.65 19.74 -24.82
C LYS A 15 11.24 19.04 -23.52
N LEU A 16 10.12 19.47 -22.95
CA LEU A 16 9.45 18.73 -21.88
C LEU A 16 8.40 17.82 -22.52
N TRP A 17 8.33 16.59 -22.04
CA TRP A 17 7.46 15.57 -22.60
C TRP A 17 6.27 15.30 -21.69
N TYR A 18 5.17 14.88 -22.28
CA TYR A 18 3.94 14.51 -21.62
C TYR A 18 3.55 13.10 -22.03
N ARG A 19 3.43 12.20 -21.05
CA ARG A 19 3.05 10.82 -21.30
C ARG A 19 1.54 10.65 -21.25
N ARG A 20 0.99 10.13 -22.33
CA ARG A 20 -0.38 9.60 -22.35
C ARG A 20 -0.31 8.09 -22.20
N PHE A 21 -0.93 7.60 -21.14
CA PHE A 21 -1.07 6.17 -20.92
C PHE A 21 -2.22 5.64 -21.76
N ILE A 22 -1.91 4.85 -22.78
CA ILE A 22 -2.92 4.24 -23.65
C ILE A 22 -3.06 2.81 -23.20
N ARG A 23 -4.23 2.49 -22.63
CA ARG A 23 -4.53 1.15 -22.12
C ARG A 23 -5.61 0.53 -23.00
N GLY A 24 -5.35 -0.67 -23.51
CA GLY A 24 -6.25 -1.44 -24.36
C GLY A 24 -5.51 -2.10 -25.51
N ILE A 25 -6.18 -3.02 -26.18
CA ILE A 25 -5.62 -3.81 -27.28
C ILE A 25 -6.14 -3.25 -28.61
N ASN A 26 -5.25 -3.02 -29.59
CA ASN A 26 -5.63 -2.74 -30.95
C ASN A 26 -6.44 -3.94 -31.49
N PRO A 27 -7.73 -3.76 -31.82
CA PRO A 27 -8.59 -4.89 -32.16
C PRO A 27 -8.14 -5.65 -33.41
N ALA A 28 -7.39 -4.99 -34.30
CA ALA A 28 -6.85 -5.54 -35.54
C ALA A 28 -5.54 -6.30 -35.34
N THR A 29 -4.58 -5.75 -34.57
CA THR A 29 -3.25 -6.38 -34.36
C THR A 29 -3.18 -7.30 -33.16
N LYS A 30 -4.15 -7.19 -32.23
CA LYS A 30 -4.13 -7.87 -30.91
C LYS A 30 -2.98 -7.44 -30.01
N GLU A 31 -2.30 -6.33 -30.32
CA GLU A 31 -1.25 -5.74 -29.49
C GLU A 31 -1.82 -4.61 -28.62
N PRO A 32 -1.44 -4.43 -27.34
CA PRO A 32 -1.57 -3.22 -26.58
C PRO A 32 -1.12 -1.99 -27.33
N TYR A 33 -1.91 -0.95 -27.22
CA TYR A 33 -1.46 0.37 -27.60
C TYR A 33 -0.24 0.75 -26.74
N PRO A 34 0.88 1.20 -27.34
CA PRO A 34 1.99 1.72 -26.58
C PRO A 34 1.54 2.97 -25.81
N ASP A 35 2.15 3.20 -24.64
CA ASP A 35 2.09 4.53 -24.03
C ASP A 35 2.74 5.52 -25.01
N GLU A 36 2.12 6.69 -25.21
CA GLU A 36 2.58 7.67 -26.19
C GLU A 36 3.14 8.90 -25.49
N ASP A 37 4.34 9.31 -25.90
CA ASP A 37 4.92 10.57 -25.46
C ASP A 37 4.75 11.64 -26.55
N SER A 38 4.31 12.81 -26.11
CA SER A 38 4.20 14.00 -26.95
C SER A 38 4.93 15.17 -26.29
N PRO A 39 5.47 16.13 -27.07
CA PRO A 39 5.92 17.39 -26.50
C PRO A 39 4.78 18.05 -25.72
N ALA A 40 5.07 18.51 -24.50
CA ALA A 40 4.08 19.17 -23.67
C ALA A 40 3.57 20.45 -24.36
N THR A 41 2.25 20.54 -24.51
CA THR A 41 1.55 21.73 -25.05
C THR A 41 1.61 22.89 -24.06
N GLU A 42 1.38 24.12 -24.53
CA GLU A 42 1.34 25.31 -23.66
C GLU A 42 0.31 25.17 -22.52
N ASP A 43 -0.86 24.58 -22.81
CA ASP A 43 -1.89 24.34 -21.80
C ASP A 43 -1.44 23.30 -20.75
N GLN A 44 -0.76 22.23 -21.16
CA GLN A 44 -0.20 21.25 -20.22
C GLN A 44 0.90 21.86 -19.37
N LEU A 45 1.81 22.65 -19.95
CA LEU A 45 2.83 23.36 -19.20
C LEU A 45 2.23 24.34 -18.17
N LYS A 46 1.13 25.00 -18.52
CA LYS A 46 0.42 25.93 -17.65
C LYS A 46 -0.36 25.24 -16.53
N ASN A 47 -0.92 24.06 -16.77
CA ASN A 47 -1.85 23.42 -15.84
C ASN A 47 -1.24 22.26 -15.04
N ASP A 48 -0.24 21.57 -15.60
CA ASP A 48 0.32 20.35 -15.03
C ASP A 48 1.73 20.52 -14.45
N PHE A 49 2.51 21.46 -14.98
CA PHE A 49 3.87 21.77 -14.52
C PHE A 49 3.91 22.93 -13.52
N VAL A 50 2.92 22.99 -12.62
CA VAL A 50 2.67 24.14 -11.72
C VAL A 50 3.32 24.02 -10.35
N ASP A 51 3.77 22.83 -9.97
CA ASP A 51 4.50 22.58 -8.74
C ASP A 51 5.96 23.08 -8.83
N TYR A 52 6.69 23.00 -7.72
CA TYR A 52 8.09 23.44 -7.66
C TYR A 52 8.97 22.81 -8.74
N TRP A 53 8.86 21.49 -8.93
CA TRP A 53 9.68 20.76 -9.90
C TRP A 53 9.29 21.13 -11.34
N GLY A 54 8.00 21.15 -11.63
CA GLY A 54 7.48 21.56 -12.94
C GLY A 54 7.90 22.99 -13.32
N LYS A 55 7.76 23.95 -12.40
CA LYS A 55 8.20 25.35 -12.60
C LYS A 55 9.70 25.47 -12.83
N ARG A 56 10.51 24.68 -12.12
CA ARG A 56 11.97 24.67 -12.29
C ARG A 56 12.37 24.04 -13.62
N LEU A 57 11.76 22.92 -14.01
CA LEU A 57 11.90 22.35 -15.34
C LEU A 57 11.54 23.38 -16.41
N GLN A 58 10.46 24.15 -16.26
CA GLN A 58 10.08 25.16 -17.25
C GLN A 58 11.05 26.34 -17.34
N SER A 59 11.56 26.85 -16.22
CA SER A 59 12.31 28.11 -16.19
C SER A 59 13.83 27.96 -16.29
N ASP A 60 14.39 26.83 -15.86
CA ASP A 60 15.84 26.63 -15.77
C ASP A 60 16.33 25.57 -16.77
N ILE A 61 16.87 26.03 -17.91
CA ILE A 61 17.44 25.16 -18.95
C ILE A 61 18.63 24.36 -18.42
N ALA A 62 19.43 24.92 -17.50
CA ALA A 62 20.57 24.20 -16.94
C ALA A 62 20.10 23.06 -16.03
N PHE A 63 19.03 23.28 -15.25
CA PHE A 63 18.40 22.26 -14.43
C PHE A 63 17.89 21.07 -15.25
N ARG A 64 17.23 21.35 -16.39
CA ARG A 64 16.74 20.28 -17.29
C ARG A 64 17.86 19.37 -17.79
N LYS A 65 19.10 19.87 -17.89
CA LYS A 65 20.25 19.11 -18.40
C LYS A 65 20.82 18.11 -17.39
N HIS A 66 20.35 18.13 -16.14
CA HIS A 66 20.72 17.11 -15.16
C HIS A 66 20.15 15.76 -15.58
N ASN A 67 21.05 14.82 -15.78
CA ASN A 67 20.75 13.49 -16.27
C ASN A 67 20.97 12.42 -15.19
N THR A 68 21.92 12.64 -14.28
CA THR A 68 22.21 11.64 -13.24
C THR A 68 21.62 12.06 -11.89
N TYR A 69 21.38 11.06 -11.04
CA TYR A 69 20.94 11.33 -9.66
C TYR A 69 21.99 12.15 -8.90
N ASN A 70 23.28 11.87 -9.11
CA ASN A 70 24.37 12.63 -8.51
C ASN A 70 24.39 14.12 -8.92
N GLU A 71 24.14 14.43 -10.20
CA GLU A 71 24.10 15.82 -10.67
C GLU A 71 23.00 16.62 -9.95
N LEU A 72 21.80 16.04 -9.85
CA LEU A 72 20.69 16.65 -9.13
C LEU A 72 21.00 16.83 -7.64
N MET A 73 21.46 15.77 -6.98
CA MET A 73 21.68 15.81 -5.52
C MET A 73 22.82 16.76 -5.16
N THR A 74 23.87 16.83 -5.99
CA THR A 74 24.96 17.80 -5.79
C THR A 74 24.45 19.23 -5.88
N GLN A 75 23.60 19.55 -6.86
CA GLN A 75 23.02 20.88 -6.97
C GLN A 75 22.17 21.24 -5.75
N PHE A 76 21.27 20.35 -5.30
CA PHE A 76 20.45 20.60 -4.11
C PHE A 76 21.27 20.64 -2.81
N TRP A 77 22.34 19.86 -2.74
CA TRP A 77 23.26 19.86 -1.61
C TRP A 77 24.05 21.17 -1.53
N GLU A 78 24.38 21.80 -2.66
CA GLU A 78 25.12 23.07 -2.69
C GLU A 78 24.21 24.29 -2.43
N ASP A 79 22.91 24.15 -2.68
CA ASP A 79 21.92 25.21 -2.51
C ASP A 79 21.65 25.51 -1.02
N PRO A 80 21.96 26.73 -0.51
CA PRO A 80 21.74 27.08 0.89
C PRO A 80 20.26 27.22 1.25
N ASP A 81 19.38 27.40 0.25
CA ASP A 81 17.94 27.58 0.43
C ASP A 81 17.18 26.24 0.36
N ILE A 82 17.91 25.12 0.34
CA ILE A 82 17.36 23.76 0.28
C ILE A 82 17.86 22.95 1.47
N VAL A 83 16.97 22.15 2.04
CA VAL A 83 17.32 21.07 2.97
C VAL A 83 17.15 19.75 2.23
N LEU A 84 18.26 19.03 2.04
CA LEU A 84 18.31 17.69 1.47
C LEU A 84 18.42 16.63 2.57
N GLN A 85 17.52 15.66 2.56
CA GLN A 85 17.58 14.46 3.40
C GLN A 85 17.52 13.22 2.52
N THR A 86 18.53 12.36 2.59
CA THR A 86 18.57 11.12 1.80
C THR A 86 18.35 9.92 2.69
N TYR A 87 17.55 8.98 2.21
CA TYR A 87 17.23 7.70 2.82
C TYR A 87 17.65 6.60 1.87
N ALA A 88 17.90 5.41 2.41
CA ALA A 88 18.30 4.26 1.63
C ALA A 88 17.45 3.05 2.01
N VAL A 89 17.06 2.30 0.99
CA VAL A 89 16.30 1.06 1.11
C VAL A 89 17.02 -0.01 0.31
N ALA A 90 17.17 -1.20 0.88
CA ALA A 90 17.90 -2.30 0.25
C ALA A 90 17.11 -3.60 0.34
N ASP A 91 16.82 -4.20 -0.82
CA ASP A 91 16.35 -5.59 -0.89
C ASP A 91 17.55 -6.55 -0.67
N GLY A 92 17.34 -7.61 0.10
CA GLY A 92 18.39 -8.56 0.47
C GLY A 92 19.40 -8.08 1.54
N GLN A 93 19.15 -6.96 2.23
CA GLN A 93 20.11 -6.35 3.18
C GLN A 93 20.50 -7.19 4.41
N THR A 94 19.82 -8.31 4.67
CA THR A 94 20.13 -9.22 5.77
C THR A 94 21.21 -10.24 5.41
N VAL A 95 21.66 -10.29 4.15
CA VAL A 95 22.66 -11.27 3.69
C VAL A 95 24.03 -10.58 3.58
N PRO A 96 24.96 -10.84 4.52
CA PRO A 96 26.30 -10.27 4.44
C PRO A 96 27.05 -10.82 3.22
N ARG A 97 27.91 -9.98 2.62
CA ARG A 97 28.53 -10.25 1.32
C ARG A 97 29.32 -11.55 1.25
N ASP A 98 29.94 -11.96 2.35
CA ASP A 98 30.66 -13.24 2.46
C ASP A 98 29.75 -14.47 2.35
N LYS A 99 28.43 -14.29 2.52
CA LYS A 99 27.40 -15.33 2.38
C LYS A 99 26.61 -15.21 1.08
N GLN A 100 26.79 -14.12 0.32
CA GLN A 100 26.11 -13.92 -0.95
C GLN A 100 26.66 -14.91 -2.00
N LYS A 101 25.77 -15.47 -2.80
CA LYS A 101 26.13 -16.31 -3.96
C LYS A 101 26.40 -15.43 -5.18
N ASP A 102 27.04 -15.96 -6.21
CA ASP A 102 27.38 -15.18 -7.41
C ASP A 102 26.12 -14.71 -8.19
N TRP A 103 25.02 -15.48 -8.06
CA TRP A 103 23.70 -15.11 -8.57
C TRP A 103 22.94 -14.13 -7.66
N PHE A 104 23.39 -13.90 -6.42
CA PHE A 104 22.71 -13.02 -5.49
C PHE A 104 22.78 -11.57 -5.97
N ARG A 105 21.68 -10.84 -5.82
CA ARG A 105 21.56 -9.43 -6.16
C ARG A 105 20.97 -8.67 -4.97
N SER A 106 21.72 -7.71 -4.44
CA SER A 106 21.18 -6.70 -3.52
C SER A 106 20.79 -5.45 -4.29
N ASP A 107 19.51 -5.07 -4.20
CA ASP A 107 18.98 -3.87 -4.82
C ASP A 107 19.01 -2.72 -3.81
N LEU A 108 20.06 -1.91 -3.84
CA LEU A 108 20.12 -0.66 -3.08
C LEU A 108 19.46 0.48 -3.88
N ARG A 109 18.56 1.23 -3.23
CA ARG A 109 17.89 2.40 -3.80
C ARG A 109 17.95 3.57 -2.82
N PHE A 110 17.93 4.78 -3.37
CA PHE A 110 17.92 6.01 -2.61
C PHE A 110 16.59 6.73 -2.77
N ILE A 111 16.12 7.29 -1.66
CA ILE A 111 14.99 8.20 -1.60
C ILE A 111 15.49 9.51 -1.02
N SER A 112 15.57 10.56 -1.81
CA SER A 112 15.89 11.89 -1.32
C SER A 112 14.63 12.72 -1.18
N VAL A 113 14.52 13.44 -0.07
CA VAL A 113 13.47 14.41 0.19
C VAL A 113 14.11 15.79 0.26
N ILE A 114 13.60 16.73 -0.54
CA ILE A 114 14.05 18.12 -0.54
C ILE A 114 12.93 19.05 -0.07
N PHE A 115 13.32 20.02 0.76
CA PHE A 115 12.46 21.05 1.34
C PHE A 115 13.05 22.44 1.10
N PRO A 116 12.23 23.51 1.05
CA PRO A 116 12.73 24.87 1.16
C PRO A 116 13.36 25.09 2.54
N ALA A 117 14.42 25.88 2.65
CA ALA A 117 14.95 26.30 3.94
C ALA A 117 14.15 27.49 4.51
N ASP A 118 14.02 27.54 5.83
CA ASP A 118 13.49 28.68 6.57
C ASP A 118 14.30 28.92 7.87
N ALA A 119 13.85 29.87 8.71
CA ALA A 119 14.53 30.20 9.96
C ALA A 119 14.59 29.04 10.99
N LYS A 120 13.66 28.09 10.91
CA LYS A 120 13.54 26.91 11.80
C LYS A 120 14.11 25.64 11.16
N HIS A 121 14.17 25.58 9.84
CA HIS A 121 14.56 24.45 9.02
C HIS A 121 15.68 24.89 8.08
N SER A 122 16.93 24.67 8.48
CA SER A 122 18.08 25.01 7.64
C SER A 122 19.05 23.86 7.59
N ARG A 123 19.92 23.85 6.58
CA ARG A 123 21.03 22.89 6.45
C ARG A 123 21.96 22.87 7.67
N LYS A 124 22.02 23.96 8.44
CA LYS A 124 22.81 24.05 9.69
C LYS A 124 22.12 23.37 10.86
N SER A 125 20.80 23.17 10.79
CA SER A 125 20.08 22.40 11.79
C SER A 125 20.55 20.96 11.76
N LYS A 126 20.92 20.43 12.94
CA LYS A 126 21.27 19.02 13.10
C LYS A 126 20.04 18.12 13.23
N ALA A 127 18.85 18.71 13.44
CA ALA A 127 17.63 17.96 13.62
C ALA A 127 17.03 17.63 12.25
N PRO A 128 16.76 16.35 11.95
CA PRO A 128 16.09 15.98 10.71
C PRO A 128 14.65 16.53 10.70
N ILE A 129 14.21 16.98 9.52
CA ILE A 129 12.82 17.33 9.25
C ILE A 129 12.00 16.02 9.27
N ALA A 130 10.88 16.05 9.99
CA ALA A 130 10.01 14.88 10.19
C ALA A 130 8.53 15.21 9.92
N SER A 131 8.24 16.39 9.38
CA SER A 131 6.89 16.86 9.05
C SER A 131 6.97 17.71 7.80
N VAL A 132 5.96 17.62 6.96
CA VAL A 132 5.85 18.32 5.67
C VAL A 132 4.81 19.44 5.70
N GLY A 133 3.90 19.45 6.68
CA GLY A 133 2.77 20.38 6.71
C GLY A 133 3.09 21.86 6.83
N TRP A 134 4.34 22.23 7.15
CA TRP A 134 4.81 23.61 7.17
C TRP A 134 5.36 24.07 5.81
N ALA A 135 5.76 23.14 4.95
CA ALA A 135 6.49 23.46 3.72
C ALA A 135 5.49 23.80 2.59
N PRO A 136 5.66 24.93 1.87
CA PRO A 136 4.81 25.26 0.73
C PRO A 136 4.94 24.26 -0.43
N TRP A 137 6.06 23.55 -0.48
CA TRP A 137 6.35 22.47 -1.42
C TRP A 137 7.39 21.54 -0.80
N PHE A 138 7.42 20.29 -1.27
CA PHE A 138 8.53 19.36 -1.03
C PHE A 138 8.60 18.37 -2.18
N VAL A 139 9.79 17.80 -2.43
CA VAL A 139 9.97 16.85 -3.54
C VAL A 139 10.64 15.58 -3.02
N LEU A 140 10.10 14.44 -3.41
CA LEU A 140 10.72 13.13 -3.26
C LEU A 140 11.32 12.67 -4.57
N ILE A 141 12.54 12.17 -4.50
CA ILE A 141 13.31 11.69 -5.65
C ILE A 141 13.75 10.27 -5.34
N ALA A 142 13.32 9.33 -6.16
CA ALA A 142 13.67 7.92 -6.07
C ALA A 142 14.66 7.55 -7.17
N ALA A 143 15.80 6.96 -6.79
CA ALA A 143 16.87 6.59 -7.70
C ALA A 143 17.51 5.23 -7.34
N SER A 144 18.21 4.61 -8.30
CA SER A 144 19.04 3.43 -8.05
C SER A 144 20.33 3.82 -7.31
N SER A 145 21.09 2.81 -6.88
CA SER A 145 22.44 2.99 -6.34
C SER A 145 23.49 3.38 -7.38
N ALA A 146 23.21 3.24 -8.68
CA ALA A 146 24.11 3.68 -9.75
C ALA A 146 23.95 5.19 -9.98
N ILE A 147 24.48 5.98 -9.04
CA ILE A 147 24.22 7.43 -8.94
C ILE A 147 24.68 8.25 -10.16
N HIS A 148 25.58 7.70 -10.96
CA HIS A 148 26.11 8.29 -12.22
C HIS A 148 25.37 7.80 -13.47
N SER A 149 24.43 6.85 -13.34
CA SER A 149 23.74 6.26 -14.49
C SER A 149 22.79 7.27 -15.11
N GLU A 150 22.89 7.40 -16.44
CA GLU A 150 21.91 8.14 -17.23
C GLU A 150 20.73 7.27 -17.68
N LYS A 151 20.71 5.99 -17.35
CA LYS A 151 19.71 5.04 -17.84
C LYS A 151 18.84 4.48 -16.73
N ASP A 152 19.32 4.56 -15.50
CA ASP A 152 18.63 4.02 -14.34
C ASP A 152 17.44 4.89 -13.94
N ILE A 153 16.60 4.30 -13.08
CA ILE A 153 15.42 4.95 -12.53
C ILE A 153 15.77 6.30 -11.90
N LEU A 154 15.01 7.31 -12.29
CA LEU A 154 14.98 8.62 -11.66
C LEU A 154 13.55 9.14 -11.70
N HIS A 155 12.82 8.91 -10.61
CA HIS A 155 11.41 9.27 -10.48
C HIS A 155 11.22 10.36 -9.42
N ILE A 156 10.33 11.29 -9.71
CA ILE A 156 10.12 12.50 -8.93
C ILE A 156 8.65 12.58 -8.56
N MET A 157 8.37 12.85 -7.28
CA MET A 157 7.08 13.22 -6.77
C MET A 157 7.20 14.60 -6.10
N SER A 158 6.47 15.59 -6.60
CA SER A 158 6.55 16.96 -6.12
C SER A 158 5.20 17.41 -5.57
N TRP A 159 5.17 17.80 -4.31
CA TRP A 159 3.99 18.36 -3.64
C TRP A 159 3.92 19.87 -3.82
N SER A 160 2.71 20.37 -4.01
CA SER A 160 2.42 21.80 -4.01
C SER A 160 1.22 22.10 -3.11
N VAL A 161 1.39 23.03 -2.18
CA VAL A 161 0.29 23.48 -1.30
C VAL A 161 -0.76 24.28 -2.10
N ASP A 162 -0.34 24.97 -3.16
CA ASP A 162 -1.20 25.86 -3.96
C ASP A 162 -2.33 25.09 -4.67
N ASP A 163 -1.98 23.98 -5.35
CA ASP A 163 -2.95 23.11 -6.02
C ASP A 163 -3.31 21.88 -5.17
N GLY A 164 -2.61 21.64 -4.06
CA GLY A 164 -2.92 20.63 -3.07
C GLY A 164 -2.84 19.19 -3.61
N GLN A 165 -1.89 18.92 -4.50
CA GLN A 165 -1.71 17.62 -5.12
C GLN A 165 -0.24 17.32 -5.40
N PHE A 166 0.06 16.04 -5.58
CA PHE A 166 1.37 15.62 -6.07
C PHE A 166 1.39 15.64 -7.59
N ARG A 167 2.52 16.06 -8.15
CA ARG A 167 2.87 15.95 -9.56
C ARG A 167 4.00 14.96 -9.73
N TYR A 168 3.88 14.11 -10.74
CA TYR A 168 4.78 13.00 -10.95
C TYR A 168 5.56 13.17 -12.25
N TYR A 169 6.88 13.04 -12.13
CA TYR A 169 7.79 13.14 -13.25
C TYR A 169 8.75 11.96 -13.24
N ALA A 170 9.30 11.65 -14.40
CA ALA A 170 10.44 10.76 -14.51
C ALA A 170 11.42 11.31 -15.55
N ARG A 171 12.68 10.95 -15.38
CA ARG A 171 13.59 10.89 -16.51
C ARG A 171 13.51 9.49 -17.10
N ASP A 172 12.96 9.38 -18.29
CA ASP A 172 12.64 8.09 -18.90
C ASP A 172 12.93 8.09 -20.40
N LEU A 173 12.97 6.89 -20.99
CA LEU A 173 12.97 6.74 -22.44
C LEU A 173 11.72 7.41 -23.02
N ILE A 174 11.88 8.12 -24.13
CA ILE A 174 10.76 8.76 -24.84
C ILE A 174 10.11 7.77 -25.82
N MET A 175 8.79 7.58 -25.65
CA MET A 175 7.92 6.76 -26.49
C MET A 175 7.37 7.57 -27.66
N ASN A 176 8.29 8.08 -28.48
CA ASN A 176 7.96 8.85 -29.67
C ASN A 176 8.93 8.45 -30.79
N ASP A 177 8.42 8.20 -31.99
CA ASP A 177 9.24 7.75 -33.12
C ASP A 177 10.35 8.75 -33.48
N GLU A 178 10.11 10.06 -33.34
CA GLU A 178 11.10 11.10 -33.64
C GLU A 178 12.24 11.17 -32.61
N ALA A 179 12.00 10.64 -31.40
CA ALA A 179 12.95 10.67 -30.27
C ALA A 179 13.31 9.25 -29.77
N ARG A 180 13.13 8.22 -30.63
CA ARG A 180 13.34 6.82 -30.27
C ARG A 180 14.77 6.59 -29.75
N GLY A 181 14.90 5.90 -28.62
CA GLY A 181 16.19 5.60 -28.00
C GLY A 181 16.75 6.70 -27.09
N GLN A 182 16.03 7.82 -26.91
CA GLN A 182 16.51 8.98 -26.16
C GLN A 182 15.77 9.11 -24.82
N HIS A 183 16.44 9.67 -23.81
CA HIS A 183 15.87 9.92 -22.48
C HIS A 183 15.56 11.41 -22.28
N GLY A 184 14.40 11.73 -21.73
CA GLY A 184 14.00 13.10 -21.43
C GLY A 184 13.17 13.21 -20.15
N TRP A 185 12.91 14.45 -19.75
CA TRP A 185 11.98 14.76 -18.66
C TRP A 185 10.53 14.60 -19.13
N VAL A 186 9.82 13.67 -18.50
CA VAL A 186 8.44 13.30 -18.84
C VAL A 186 7.53 13.59 -17.64
N TYR A 187 6.46 14.35 -17.87
CA TYR A 187 5.33 14.43 -16.95
C TYR A 187 4.49 13.17 -17.08
N LEU A 188 4.23 12.51 -15.95
CA LEU A 188 3.46 11.27 -15.90
C LEU A 188 2.00 11.56 -15.57
N CYS A 189 1.73 12.14 -14.39
CA CYS A 189 0.36 12.38 -13.92
C CYS A 189 0.35 13.26 -12.67
N SER A 190 -0.85 13.55 -12.17
CA SER A 190 -1.13 14.10 -10.85
C SER A 190 -1.67 13.02 -9.90
N SER A 191 -1.64 13.28 -8.59
CA SER A 191 -2.27 12.38 -7.61
C SER A 191 -3.79 12.29 -7.73
N MET A 192 -4.46 13.29 -8.32
CA MET A 192 -5.91 13.26 -8.57
C MET A 192 -6.28 12.32 -9.72
N ASP A 193 -5.36 12.09 -10.67
CA ASP A 193 -5.55 11.14 -11.77
C ASP A 193 -5.74 9.69 -11.29
N ALA A 194 -5.43 9.39 -10.03
CA ALA A 194 -5.74 8.10 -9.41
C ALA A 194 -7.25 7.80 -9.38
N PHE A 195 -8.10 8.81 -9.54
CA PHE A 195 -9.55 8.70 -9.43
C PHE A 195 -10.29 9.00 -10.75
N ASP A 196 -9.71 9.83 -11.63
CA ASP A 196 -10.43 10.44 -12.75
C ASP A 196 -10.26 9.73 -14.12
N ALA A 197 -9.46 8.66 -14.24
CA ALA A 197 -9.24 8.02 -15.54
C ALA A 197 -9.03 6.50 -15.51
N PRO A 198 -9.58 5.74 -16.48
CA PRO A 198 -9.17 4.37 -16.74
C PRO A 198 -7.66 4.33 -17.02
N GLY A 199 -6.91 3.58 -16.20
CA GLY A 199 -5.49 3.33 -16.45
C GLY A 199 -4.51 4.35 -15.88
N LYS A 200 -4.97 5.41 -15.18
CA LYS A 200 -4.08 6.37 -14.50
C LYS A 200 -3.81 6.10 -13.02
N ALA A 201 -4.63 5.26 -12.38
CA ALA A 201 -4.30 4.72 -11.06
C ALA A 201 -2.98 3.95 -11.12
N TYR A 202 -2.17 4.06 -10.05
CA TYR A 202 -0.88 3.39 -9.94
C TYR A 202 0.21 3.82 -10.95
N LEU A 203 0.19 5.07 -11.45
CA LEU A 203 1.21 5.58 -12.39
C LEU A 203 2.28 6.48 -11.76
N GLY A 204 2.24 6.67 -10.44
CA GLY A 204 3.24 7.45 -9.71
C GLY A 204 4.60 6.74 -9.51
N PRO A 205 5.65 7.48 -9.14
CA PRO A 205 6.91 6.99 -8.61
C PRO A 205 6.68 5.92 -7.55
N LEU A 206 7.64 5.03 -7.39
CA LEU A 206 7.58 4.01 -6.35
C LEU A 206 6.30 3.13 -6.42
N ASN A 207 6.03 2.55 -7.59
CA ASN A 207 4.94 1.60 -7.84
C ASN A 207 3.54 2.14 -7.52
N GLY A 208 3.35 3.45 -7.72
CA GLY A 208 2.04 3.99 -8.06
C GLY A 208 1.04 4.10 -6.91
N HIS A 209 0.73 5.32 -6.54
CA HIS A 209 -0.22 5.64 -5.49
C HIS A 209 -1.64 5.22 -5.85
N VAL A 210 -2.14 4.14 -5.21
CA VAL A 210 -3.51 3.62 -5.37
C VAL A 210 -4.56 4.72 -5.15
N ASN A 211 -4.29 5.54 -4.14
CA ASN A 211 -5.16 6.62 -3.69
C ASN A 211 -4.51 7.99 -3.86
N GLY A 212 -3.51 8.12 -4.73
CA GLY A 212 -2.79 9.39 -4.99
C GLY A 212 -1.83 9.85 -3.87
N GLY A 213 -1.84 9.24 -2.69
CA GLY A 213 -0.97 9.60 -1.56
C GLY A 213 0.31 8.78 -1.48
N ILE A 214 1.38 9.32 -0.89
CA ILE A 214 2.69 8.64 -0.74
C ILE A 214 2.59 7.24 -0.10
N VAL A 215 3.36 6.28 -0.61
CA VAL A 215 3.39 4.90 -0.08
C VAL A 215 4.79 4.53 0.38
N MET A 216 4.92 4.12 1.64
CA MET A 216 6.08 3.44 2.20
C MET A 216 5.63 2.05 2.61
N LYS A 217 6.13 0.99 1.96
CA LYS A 217 5.64 -0.39 2.20
C LYS A 217 5.96 -0.91 3.60
N GLU A 218 7.00 -0.39 4.25
CA GLU A 218 7.31 -0.67 5.64
C GLU A 218 7.11 0.59 6.47
N ILE A 219 5.88 0.87 6.90
CA ILE A 219 5.62 2.14 7.57
C ILE A 219 6.14 2.14 9.00
N HIS A 220 5.99 1.02 9.73
CA HIS A 220 6.40 0.92 11.13
C HIS A 220 7.68 0.10 11.32
N LYS A 221 8.38 0.37 12.43
CA LYS A 221 9.53 -0.41 12.90
C LYS A 221 9.23 -1.93 12.87
N PRO A 222 10.20 -2.80 12.55
CA PRO A 222 11.65 -2.54 12.55
C PRO A 222 12.26 -1.99 11.24
N TRP A 223 11.44 -1.64 10.23
CA TRP A 223 11.90 -1.18 8.90
C TRP A 223 12.99 -2.10 8.31
N MET A 224 12.60 -3.35 8.03
CA MET A 224 13.52 -4.43 7.68
C MET A 224 14.32 -4.21 6.40
N HIS A 225 13.94 -3.26 5.56
CA HIS A 225 14.62 -2.88 4.32
C HIS A 225 15.24 -1.49 4.37
N TRP A 226 14.87 -0.66 5.34
CA TRP A 226 15.39 0.70 5.42
C TRP A 226 16.67 0.72 6.24
N LEU A 227 17.64 1.52 5.79
CA LEU A 227 18.84 1.75 6.58
C LEU A 227 18.48 2.56 7.82
N VAL A 228 18.78 1.99 8.99
CA VAL A 228 18.64 2.65 10.29
C VAL A 228 20.03 3.03 10.76
N GLY A 229 20.22 4.31 11.13
CA GLY A 229 21.52 4.88 11.48
C GLY A 229 22.30 4.00 12.47
N GLY A 230 23.52 3.60 12.08
CA GLY A 230 24.45 2.84 12.91
C GLY A 230 24.70 1.39 12.49
N ARG A 231 23.95 0.82 11.52
CA ARG A 231 24.36 -0.44 10.88
C ARG A 231 25.40 -0.15 9.81
N GLY A 232 26.57 -0.80 9.89
CA GLY A 232 27.57 -0.77 8.84
C GLY A 232 27.06 -1.50 7.61
N VAL A 233 26.68 -0.75 6.57
CA VAL A 233 26.10 -1.30 5.33
C VAL A 233 27.17 -1.52 4.27
N THR A 234 28.38 -0.99 4.48
CA THR A 234 29.53 -1.20 3.60
C THR A 234 29.81 -2.68 3.34
N ASP A 235 29.59 -3.54 4.34
CA ASP A 235 29.79 -4.99 4.24
C ASP A 235 28.75 -5.68 3.34
N LEU A 236 27.72 -4.95 2.91
CA LEU A 236 26.67 -5.41 1.99
C LEU A 236 26.89 -4.95 0.54
N LEU A 237 27.83 -4.03 0.30
CA LEU A 237 28.07 -3.40 -1.01
C LEU A 237 29.25 -4.04 -1.74
N SER A 238 29.24 -3.96 -3.08
CA SER A 238 30.45 -4.21 -3.86
C SER A 238 31.53 -3.16 -3.54
N LEU A 239 32.81 -3.52 -3.69
CA LEU A 239 33.91 -2.60 -3.38
C LEU A 239 33.87 -1.39 -4.33
N GLU A 240 33.48 -1.64 -5.57
CA GLU A 240 33.30 -0.67 -6.63
C GLU A 240 32.19 0.33 -6.27
N LEU A 241 30.99 -0.17 -5.93
CA LEU A 241 29.88 0.68 -5.52
C LEU A 241 30.22 1.47 -4.25
N ALA A 242 30.85 0.85 -3.26
CA ALA A 242 31.27 1.55 -2.06
C ALA A 242 32.24 2.71 -2.37
N LYS A 243 33.17 2.51 -3.31
CA LYS A 243 34.08 3.59 -3.76
C LYS A 243 33.33 4.71 -4.47
N GLU A 244 32.41 4.38 -5.38
CA GLU A 244 31.59 5.39 -6.08
C GLU A 244 30.77 6.24 -5.11
N LEU A 245 30.06 5.59 -4.17
CA LEU A 245 29.27 6.31 -3.16
C LEU A 245 30.15 7.15 -2.21
N MET A 246 31.43 6.78 -2.04
CA MET A 246 32.38 7.55 -1.22
C MET A 246 32.85 8.86 -1.87
N GLU A 247 32.67 9.01 -3.19
CA GLU A 247 33.10 10.22 -3.91
C GLU A 247 32.15 11.41 -3.69
N VAL A 248 30.91 11.16 -3.29
CA VAL A 248 29.87 12.20 -3.26
C VAL A 248 29.62 12.75 -1.86
N PRO A 249 29.71 14.08 -1.65
CA PRO A 249 29.69 14.68 -0.33
C PRO A 249 28.31 14.65 0.34
N TRP A 250 27.23 14.41 -0.42
CA TRP A 250 25.86 14.35 0.09
C TRP A 250 25.46 12.96 0.62
N LEU A 251 26.27 11.90 0.43
CA LEU A 251 26.09 10.58 1.03
C LEU A 251 27.16 10.21 2.07
N THR A 252 28.16 11.06 2.24
CA THR A 252 29.37 10.72 3.00
C THR A 252 29.63 11.75 4.08
N HIS A 253 30.38 11.33 5.10
CA HIS A 253 30.94 12.23 6.09
C HIS A 253 32.45 11.96 6.17
N PRO A 254 33.32 13.00 6.24
CA PRO A 254 34.76 12.79 6.28
C PRO A 254 35.18 11.81 7.38
N GLY A 255 35.93 10.77 7.02
CA GLY A 255 36.45 9.76 7.95
C GLY A 255 35.46 8.66 8.36
N LEU A 256 34.26 8.61 7.78
CA LEU A 256 33.26 7.57 8.02
C LEU A 256 32.99 6.77 6.73
N PRO A 257 32.59 5.48 6.83
CA PRO A 257 32.16 4.69 5.68
C PRO A 257 30.93 5.31 4.97
N PRO A 258 30.65 4.94 3.70
CA PRO A 258 29.48 5.47 3.00
C PRO A 258 28.21 4.99 3.70
N LEU A 259 27.15 5.81 3.63
CA LEU A 259 25.84 5.51 4.25
C LEU A 259 25.88 5.40 5.79
N TYR A 260 26.96 5.86 6.42
CA TYR A 260 27.11 5.86 7.87
C TYR A 260 26.81 7.23 8.49
N GLY A 261 26.12 7.24 9.63
CA GLY A 261 25.87 8.47 10.41
C GLY A 261 24.84 9.41 9.77
N ALA A 262 25.01 10.72 9.98
CA ALA A 262 24.03 11.76 9.62
C ALA A 262 23.81 11.97 8.10
N SER A 263 24.57 11.30 7.24
CA SER A 263 24.46 11.44 5.77
C SER A 263 23.30 10.64 5.16
N VAL A 264 22.75 9.66 5.88
CA VAL A 264 21.52 8.94 5.50
C VAL A 264 20.56 8.91 6.69
N GLY A 265 19.33 9.35 6.46
CA GLY A 265 18.27 9.37 7.45
C GLY A 265 17.77 7.97 7.80
N SER A 266 17.27 7.81 9.03
CA SER A 266 16.61 6.59 9.49
C SER A 266 15.21 6.45 8.88
N GLY A 267 14.78 5.21 8.65
CA GLY A 267 13.39 4.87 8.35
C GLY A 267 12.37 5.50 9.31
N GLU A 268 12.73 5.74 10.57
CA GLU A 268 11.88 6.44 11.56
C GLU A 268 11.49 7.86 11.12
N THR A 269 12.45 8.61 10.59
CA THR A 269 12.19 9.99 10.15
C THR A 269 11.37 9.96 8.88
N LEU A 270 11.67 9.04 7.96
CA LEU A 270 10.90 8.89 6.73
C LEU A 270 9.46 8.47 7.01
N GLU A 271 9.23 7.56 7.95
CA GLU A 271 7.89 7.18 8.43
C GLU A 271 7.08 8.43 8.78
N ARG A 272 7.64 9.34 9.58
CA ARG A 272 6.94 10.57 9.99
C ARG A 272 6.66 11.50 8.80
N ILE A 273 7.60 11.65 7.87
CA ILE A 273 7.41 12.39 6.62
C ILE A 273 6.25 11.78 5.81
N VAL A 274 6.23 10.45 5.66
CA VAL A 274 5.20 9.73 4.90
C VAL A 274 3.83 9.89 5.56
N LEU A 275 3.71 9.66 6.88
CA LEU A 275 2.45 9.81 7.62
C LEU A 275 1.91 11.24 7.51
N ASP A 276 2.75 12.25 7.67
CA ASP A 276 2.33 13.64 7.56
C ASP A 276 1.97 14.02 6.11
N SER A 277 2.67 13.46 5.12
CA SER A 277 2.37 13.63 3.70
C SER A 277 1.01 13.02 3.31
N VAL A 278 0.71 11.81 3.82
CA VAL A 278 -0.60 11.17 3.64
C VAL A 278 -1.70 12.04 4.27
N ARG A 279 -1.46 12.57 5.47
CA ARG A 279 -2.41 13.47 6.16
C ARG A 279 -2.72 14.72 5.34
N VAL A 280 -1.71 15.46 4.86
CA VAL A 280 -1.94 16.68 4.08
C VAL A 280 -2.59 16.39 2.73
N TRP A 281 -2.25 15.25 2.12
CA TRP A 281 -2.90 14.78 0.89
C TRP A 281 -4.38 14.51 1.08
N PHE A 282 -4.76 13.69 2.06
CA PHE A 282 -6.18 13.39 2.31
C PHE A 282 -6.98 14.62 2.72
N ALA A 283 -6.40 15.55 3.48
CA ALA A 283 -7.05 16.82 3.78
C ALA A 283 -7.31 17.64 2.50
N SER A 284 -6.35 17.67 1.58
CA SER A 284 -6.51 18.34 0.30
C SER A 284 -7.54 17.65 -0.61
N ARG A 285 -7.45 16.33 -0.75
CA ARG A 285 -8.40 15.51 -1.51
C ARG A 285 -9.82 15.67 -0.97
N CYS A 286 -9.99 15.66 0.35
CA CYS A 286 -11.28 15.88 0.99
C CYS A 286 -11.89 17.22 0.58
N ARG A 287 -11.10 18.31 0.62
CA ARG A 287 -11.57 19.62 0.13
C ARG A 287 -11.95 19.58 -1.34
N LYS A 288 -11.19 18.90 -2.20
CA LYS A 288 -11.53 18.77 -3.63
C LYS A 288 -12.81 17.95 -3.84
N ASP A 289 -13.00 16.85 -3.14
CA ASP A 289 -14.13 15.95 -3.38
C ASP A 289 -15.45 16.45 -2.73
N PHE A 290 -15.37 17.21 -1.64
CA PHE A 290 -16.54 17.62 -0.83
C PHE A 290 -16.82 19.13 -0.82
N MET A 291 -15.96 19.98 -1.41
CA MET A 291 -16.16 21.43 -1.48
C MET A 291 -16.14 21.94 -2.93
N GLY A 292 -16.96 22.96 -3.17
CA GLY A 292 -16.99 23.72 -4.42
C GLY A 292 -15.82 24.69 -4.54
N ALA A 293 -15.66 25.27 -5.72
CA ALA A 293 -14.54 26.19 -6.02
C ALA A 293 -14.53 27.47 -5.15
N ASN A 294 -15.69 27.85 -4.59
CA ASN A 294 -15.89 28.97 -3.68
C ASN A 294 -15.77 28.59 -2.19
N GLY A 295 -15.49 27.32 -1.87
CA GLY A 295 -15.42 26.83 -0.49
C GLY A 295 -16.77 26.49 0.14
N GLU A 296 -17.86 26.50 -0.63
CA GLU A 296 -19.17 25.99 -0.20
C GLU A 296 -19.20 24.47 -0.22
N THR A 297 -20.08 23.89 0.58
CA THR A 297 -20.29 22.44 0.65
C THR A 297 -20.89 21.90 -0.65
N GLU A 298 -20.30 20.83 -1.20
CA GLU A 298 -20.92 20.11 -2.32
C GLU A 298 -22.07 19.24 -1.82
N ASN A 299 -23.26 19.45 -2.38
CA ASN A 299 -24.42 18.60 -2.07
C ASN A 299 -24.22 17.16 -2.60
N CYS A 300 -23.48 17.00 -3.69
CA CYS A 300 -23.17 15.71 -4.30
C CYS A 300 -21.64 15.54 -4.43
N PRO A 301 -20.97 14.92 -3.45
CA PRO A 301 -19.52 14.83 -3.43
C PRO A 301 -18.99 13.93 -4.56
N ARG A 302 -17.79 14.25 -5.02
CA ARG A 302 -17.09 13.48 -6.05
C ARG A 302 -16.47 12.22 -5.45
N ASN A 303 -16.28 11.19 -6.28
CA ASN A 303 -15.51 9.99 -5.93
C ASN A 303 -15.99 9.25 -4.66
N ILE A 304 -17.29 9.29 -4.34
CA ILE A 304 -17.82 8.73 -3.08
C ILE A 304 -17.50 7.23 -2.90
N GLN A 305 -17.52 6.45 -3.98
CA GLN A 305 -17.12 5.03 -3.95
C GLN A 305 -15.64 4.85 -3.62
N ARG A 306 -14.76 5.77 -4.03
CA ARG A 306 -13.34 5.72 -3.69
C ARG A 306 -13.11 6.01 -2.22
N TRP A 307 -13.91 6.90 -1.63
CA TRP A 307 -13.88 7.12 -0.18
C TRP A 307 -14.44 5.92 0.59
N ALA A 308 -15.56 5.37 0.14
CA ALA A 308 -16.15 4.17 0.73
C ALA A 308 -15.20 2.97 0.64
N ALA A 309 -14.43 2.82 -0.44
CA ALA A 309 -13.49 1.71 -0.62
C ALA A 309 -12.52 1.53 0.55
N HIS A 310 -12.07 2.61 1.21
CA HIS A 310 -11.20 2.53 2.39
C HIS A 310 -11.82 1.80 3.58
N PHE A 311 -13.15 1.75 3.67
CA PHE A 311 -13.88 1.07 4.76
C PHE A 311 -14.05 -0.43 4.51
N PHE A 312 -14.14 -0.84 3.24
CA PHE A 312 -14.47 -2.21 2.84
C PHE A 312 -13.26 -3.00 2.33
N LEU A 313 -12.28 -2.31 1.77
CA LEU A 313 -11.18 -2.90 1.02
C LEU A 313 -9.84 -2.65 1.72
N THR A 314 -8.88 -3.48 1.36
CA THR A 314 -7.47 -3.20 1.56
C THR A 314 -6.96 -2.65 0.24
N THR A 315 -7.07 -1.33 0.04
CA THR A 315 -6.68 -0.71 -1.24
C THR A 315 -5.17 -0.72 -1.41
N ASN A 316 -4.44 -0.71 -0.30
CA ASN A 316 -3.00 -0.83 -0.26
C ASN A 316 -2.56 -1.76 0.89
N ILE A 317 -1.34 -2.27 0.81
CA ILE A 317 -0.77 -3.21 1.78
C ILE A 317 0.60 -2.72 2.21
N ASN A 318 0.83 -2.85 3.51
CA ASN A 318 2.11 -2.63 4.16
C ASN A 318 2.70 -3.98 4.62
N ILE A 319 3.97 -3.99 4.99
CA ILE A 319 4.71 -5.16 5.50
C ILE A 319 5.16 -4.83 6.92
N ALA A 320 5.01 -5.78 7.82
CA ALA A 320 5.48 -5.71 9.20
C ALA A 320 6.26 -6.98 9.55
N ALA A 321 7.04 -6.89 10.62
CA ALA A 321 7.67 -8.03 11.25
C ALA A 321 7.75 -7.87 12.75
N THR A 322 8.09 -8.94 13.46
CA THR A 322 8.34 -8.90 14.90
C THR A 322 9.37 -7.82 15.22
N SER A 323 8.96 -6.81 15.99
CA SER A 323 9.91 -5.85 16.54
C SER A 323 10.61 -6.47 17.75
N ASN A 324 11.91 -6.72 17.65
CA ASN A 324 12.72 -7.02 18.83
C ASN A 324 12.83 -5.75 19.69
N ILE A 325 12.01 -5.62 20.74
CA ILE A 325 12.20 -4.57 21.74
C ILE A 325 13.49 -4.93 22.50
N ALA A 326 14.60 -4.28 22.14
CA ALA A 326 15.87 -4.46 22.80
C ALA A 326 16.21 -3.24 23.68
N VAL A 327 16.80 -3.57 24.84
CA VAL A 327 17.47 -2.72 25.82
C VAL A 327 16.54 -2.18 26.93
N TYR A 328 16.36 -3.02 27.97
CA TYR A 328 16.04 -2.74 29.40
C TYR A 328 14.82 -3.42 30.05
N VAL A 329 13.86 -4.00 29.33
CA VAL A 329 12.75 -4.75 29.97
C VAL A 329 12.49 -6.03 29.19
N GLN A 330 12.35 -7.16 29.91
CA GLN A 330 12.19 -8.54 29.45
C GLN A 330 11.70 -8.69 27.98
N LYS A 331 12.58 -9.22 27.12
CA LYS A 331 12.33 -9.49 25.68
C LYS A 331 11.11 -10.39 25.50
N ALA A 332 10.01 -9.86 24.98
CA ALA A 332 8.93 -10.67 24.44
C ALA A 332 8.97 -10.58 22.91
N ASN A 333 8.96 -11.73 22.23
CA ASN A 333 8.74 -11.74 20.79
C ASN A 333 7.25 -11.52 20.55
N ILE A 334 6.90 -10.48 19.79
CA ILE A 334 5.51 -10.07 19.58
C ILE A 334 5.20 -10.11 18.08
N VAL A 335 4.15 -10.86 17.72
CA VAL A 335 3.61 -10.86 16.37
C VAL A 335 2.91 -9.53 16.10
N PRO A 336 3.08 -8.90 14.92
CA PRO A 336 2.33 -7.70 14.56
C PRO A 336 0.81 -7.89 14.68
N SER A 337 0.12 -6.94 15.34
CA SER A 337 -1.32 -7.03 15.62
C SER A 337 -2.17 -7.09 14.34
N ASP A 338 -1.72 -6.47 13.26
CA ASP A 338 -2.34 -6.54 11.93
C ASP A 338 -2.33 -7.92 11.27
N HIS A 339 -1.68 -8.91 11.89
CA HIS A 339 -1.91 -10.30 11.51
C HIS A 339 -3.27 -10.82 12.00
N PHE A 340 -3.81 -10.25 13.07
CA PHE A 340 -5.01 -10.73 13.76
C PHE A 340 -6.22 -9.81 13.59
N PHE A 341 -6.06 -8.49 13.54
CA PHE A 341 -7.16 -7.54 13.35
C PHE A 341 -6.63 -6.21 12.80
N ASN A 342 -7.50 -5.35 12.25
CA ASN A 342 -7.06 -4.14 11.55
C ASN A 342 -6.67 -3.03 12.54
N TYR A 343 -5.47 -3.14 13.10
CA TYR A 343 -4.99 -2.24 14.14
C TYR A 343 -4.75 -0.83 13.58
N GLU A 344 -4.20 -0.71 12.37
CA GLU A 344 -3.93 0.60 11.74
C GLU A 344 -5.18 1.47 11.63
N MET A 345 -6.28 0.92 11.14
CA MET A 345 -7.52 1.68 11.01
C MET A 345 -8.20 1.92 12.36
N LEU A 346 -8.25 0.91 13.22
CA LEU A 346 -9.00 0.98 14.47
C LEU A 346 -8.33 1.86 15.54
N ARG A 347 -6.99 1.96 15.56
CA ARG A 347 -6.25 2.72 16.59
C ARG A 347 -6.49 4.24 16.58
N GLY A 348 -6.92 4.82 15.45
CA GLY A 348 -7.03 6.28 15.31
C GLY A 348 -8.45 6.84 15.30
N TYR A 349 -9.48 5.99 15.26
CA TYR A 349 -10.87 6.44 15.16
C TYR A 349 -11.90 5.57 15.89
N GLY A 350 -11.67 4.28 16.09
CA GLY A 350 -12.69 3.39 16.62
C GLY A 350 -12.70 3.29 18.16
N ASP A 351 -13.89 3.39 18.75
CA ASP A 351 -14.14 3.00 20.15
C ASP A 351 -14.11 1.47 20.36
N LEU A 352 -13.91 0.72 19.29
CA LEU A 352 -13.76 -0.73 19.29
C LEU A 352 -12.47 -1.21 19.99
N LEU A 353 -11.41 -0.40 19.99
CA LEU A 353 -10.20 -0.70 20.77
C LEU A 353 -10.21 0.09 22.08
N PRO A 354 -9.42 -0.31 23.09
CA PRO A 354 -9.26 0.46 24.32
C PRO A 354 -8.90 1.91 23.99
N ASN A 355 -9.85 2.82 24.22
CA ASN A 355 -9.75 4.21 23.79
C ASN A 355 -9.20 5.09 24.92
N ARG A 356 -8.55 6.20 24.57
CA ARG A 356 -8.16 7.29 25.48
C ARG A 356 -9.34 7.91 26.23
N ASN A 357 -10.56 7.80 25.70
CA ASN A 357 -11.78 8.40 26.25
C ASN A 357 -12.43 7.60 27.38
N MET A 358 -11.85 6.48 27.80
CA MET A 358 -12.37 5.61 28.89
C MET A 358 -12.45 6.28 30.28
N HIS A 359 -11.98 7.52 30.40
CA HIS A 359 -12.10 8.36 31.59
C HIS A 359 -12.95 9.63 31.37
N ASP A 360 -13.56 9.79 30.19
CA ASP A 360 -14.50 10.88 29.91
C ASP A 360 -15.90 10.48 30.39
N GLU A 361 -16.41 11.21 31.40
CA GLU A 361 -17.72 10.97 31.99
C GLU A 361 -18.87 11.17 31.01
N LYS A 362 -18.76 12.13 30.07
CA LYS A 362 -19.79 12.36 29.06
C LYS A 362 -19.82 11.23 28.04
N TRP A 363 -18.65 10.77 27.62
CA TRP A 363 -18.54 9.61 26.74
C TRP A 363 -19.11 8.35 27.40
N LEU A 364 -18.75 8.08 28.66
CA LEU A 364 -19.30 6.94 29.40
C LEU A 364 -20.83 7.03 29.55
N ALA A 365 -21.35 8.19 29.92
CA ALA A 365 -22.79 8.40 30.04
C ALA A 365 -23.54 8.17 28.72
N ALA A 366 -22.93 8.51 27.58
CA ALA A 366 -23.51 8.28 26.25
C ALA A 366 -23.50 6.80 25.81
N HIS A 367 -22.62 5.97 26.39
CA HIS A 367 -22.40 4.58 25.95
C HIS A 367 -22.89 3.52 26.93
N ILE A 368 -23.18 3.88 28.18
CA ILE A 368 -23.82 2.99 29.16
C ILE A 368 -25.29 2.81 28.77
N LEU A 369 -25.70 1.56 28.63
CA LEU A 369 -27.10 1.20 28.37
C LEU A 369 -27.89 1.15 29.69
N ASP A 370 -29.21 1.37 29.61
CA ASP A 370 -30.11 1.25 30.76
C ASP A 370 -30.04 -0.12 31.44
N GLU A 371 -29.92 -1.20 30.64
CA GLU A 371 -29.76 -2.56 31.12
C GLU A 371 -28.40 -3.16 30.69
N PRO A 372 -27.71 -3.93 31.56
CA PRO A 372 -26.49 -4.63 31.19
C PRO A 372 -26.75 -5.58 30.02
N PRO A 373 -26.01 -5.47 28.90
CA PRO A 373 -26.23 -6.34 27.76
C PRO A 373 -25.97 -7.81 28.12
N ALA A 374 -26.72 -8.71 27.48
CA ALA A 374 -26.65 -10.15 27.73
C ALA A 374 -25.22 -10.71 27.55
N ALA A 375 -24.45 -10.15 26.63
CA ALA A 375 -23.06 -10.52 26.41
C ALA A 375 -22.18 -10.26 27.64
N LEU A 376 -22.32 -9.11 28.31
CA LEU A 376 -21.57 -8.78 29.53
C LEU A 376 -21.99 -9.70 30.68
N THR A 377 -23.29 -9.98 30.81
CA THR A 377 -23.81 -10.90 31.82
C THR A 377 -23.26 -12.31 31.62
N LYS A 378 -23.23 -12.80 30.37
CA LYS A 378 -22.65 -14.09 30.01
C LYS A 378 -21.16 -14.14 30.33
N TRP A 379 -20.41 -13.13 29.90
CA TRP A 379 -18.97 -13.03 30.17
C TRP A 379 -18.67 -13.03 31.67
N ASN A 380 -19.41 -12.25 32.47
CA ASN A 380 -19.25 -12.23 33.92
C ASN A 380 -19.45 -13.60 34.58
N LYS A 381 -20.47 -14.36 34.13
CA LYS A 381 -20.71 -15.73 34.58
C LYS A 381 -19.56 -16.67 34.22
N GLU A 382 -19.03 -16.54 32.99
CA GLU A 382 -17.91 -17.36 32.53
C GLU A 382 -16.61 -17.06 33.29
N GLN A 383 -16.36 -15.79 33.65
CA GLN A 383 -15.12 -15.40 34.36
C GLN A 383 -15.18 -15.58 35.87
N PHE A 384 -16.32 -15.30 36.51
CA PHE A 384 -16.42 -15.24 37.98
C PHE A 384 -17.34 -16.31 38.57
N GLY A 385 -18.01 -17.13 37.76
CA GLY A 385 -18.95 -18.15 38.23
C GLY A 385 -20.08 -17.54 39.06
N GLU A 386 -20.32 -18.10 40.25
CA GLU A 386 -21.35 -17.65 41.20
C GLU A 386 -20.94 -16.41 42.03
N ALA A 387 -19.71 -15.91 41.89
CA ALA A 387 -19.22 -14.75 42.64
C ALA A 387 -19.74 -13.42 42.06
N GLU A 388 -21.06 -13.19 42.10
CA GLU A 388 -21.72 -12.03 41.49
C GLU A 388 -21.17 -10.67 41.96
N HIS A 389 -20.69 -10.58 43.21
CA HIS A 389 -20.06 -9.37 43.74
C HIS A 389 -18.76 -8.95 43.01
N LEU A 390 -18.16 -9.86 42.22
CA LEU A 390 -16.99 -9.57 41.39
C LEU A 390 -17.36 -9.12 39.96
N TYR A 391 -18.63 -9.27 39.57
CA TYR A 391 -19.09 -8.99 38.22
C TYR A 391 -18.77 -7.56 37.80
N TYR A 392 -18.42 -7.40 36.53
CA TYR A 392 -18.14 -6.11 35.96
C TYR A 392 -19.45 -5.41 35.63
N THR A 393 -19.59 -4.17 36.11
CA THR A 393 -20.57 -3.23 35.58
C THR A 393 -20.15 -2.79 34.18
N GLN A 394 -21.06 -2.18 33.40
CA GLN A 394 -20.72 -1.63 32.08
C GLN A 394 -19.59 -0.59 32.19
N GLU A 395 -19.64 0.29 33.19
CA GLU A 395 -18.59 1.27 33.45
C GLU A 395 -17.24 0.61 33.79
N LYS A 396 -17.26 -0.41 34.67
CA LYS A 396 -16.05 -1.15 35.02
C LYS A 396 -15.47 -1.89 33.81
N TRP A 397 -16.32 -2.42 32.92
CA TRP A 397 -15.90 -3.00 31.66
C TRP A 397 -15.16 -1.98 30.79
N PHE A 398 -15.77 -0.85 30.47
CA PHE A 398 -15.13 0.17 29.62
C PHE A 398 -13.78 0.65 30.18
N LYS A 399 -13.65 0.73 31.50
CA LYS A 399 -12.41 1.14 32.20
C LYS A 399 -11.33 0.06 32.26
N SER A 400 -11.66 -1.21 32.02
CA SER A 400 -10.74 -2.35 32.15
C SER A 400 -10.53 -3.13 30.85
N TYR A 401 -11.33 -2.84 29.82
CA TYR A 401 -11.21 -3.43 28.50
C TYR A 401 -9.78 -3.26 27.98
N SER A 402 -9.19 -4.38 27.56
CA SER A 402 -7.83 -4.44 27.06
C SER A 402 -7.73 -5.50 25.96
N ILE A 403 -6.68 -5.39 25.15
CA ILE A 403 -6.37 -6.35 24.08
C ILE A 403 -5.13 -7.12 24.49
N SER A 404 -5.18 -8.44 24.26
CA SER A 404 -4.05 -9.32 24.54
C SER A 404 -2.81 -8.98 23.71
N SER A 405 -1.64 -9.15 24.31
CA SER A 405 -0.36 -9.08 23.59
C SER A 405 -0.08 -10.43 22.91
N PHE A 406 0.20 -10.40 21.61
CA PHE A 406 0.47 -11.59 20.80
C PHE A 406 1.91 -12.09 20.95
N LYS A 407 2.25 -12.55 22.16
CA LYS A 407 3.58 -13.06 22.49
C LYS A 407 3.74 -14.50 21.98
N TYR A 408 4.95 -14.85 21.54
CA TYR A 408 5.26 -16.21 21.14
C TYR A 408 6.65 -16.66 21.60
N ASP A 409 6.81 -17.97 21.77
CA ASP A 409 8.09 -18.60 22.10
C ASP A 409 8.99 -18.75 20.85
N ALA A 410 10.25 -18.34 20.97
CA ALA A 410 11.19 -18.34 19.85
C ALA A 410 11.52 -19.75 19.37
N LEU A 411 11.65 -20.73 20.28
CA LEU A 411 12.00 -22.11 19.90
C LEU A 411 10.86 -22.77 19.14
N THR A 412 9.62 -22.54 19.59
CA THR A 412 8.41 -23.04 18.94
C THR A 412 8.23 -22.42 17.56
N TYR A 413 8.49 -21.11 17.42
CA TYR A 413 8.55 -20.46 16.10
C TYR A 413 9.63 -21.07 15.20
N LEU A 414 10.85 -21.29 15.71
CA LEU A 414 11.94 -21.87 14.91
C LEU A 414 11.61 -23.29 14.46
N TRP A 415 10.96 -24.09 15.30
CA TRP A 415 10.43 -25.40 14.91
C TRP A 415 9.41 -25.25 13.77
N ALA A 416 8.38 -24.42 13.93
CA ALA A 416 7.35 -24.26 12.91
C ALA A 416 7.90 -23.69 11.59
N SER A 417 8.85 -22.75 11.66
CA SER A 417 9.57 -22.20 10.51
C SER A 417 10.34 -23.29 9.74
N ARG A 418 10.93 -24.26 10.44
CA ARG A 418 11.63 -25.41 9.83
C ARG A 418 10.66 -26.41 9.22
N GLU A 419 9.59 -26.75 9.92
CA GLU A 419 8.53 -27.65 9.40
C GLU A 419 7.94 -27.10 8.10
N LEU A 420 7.69 -25.79 8.06
CA LEU A 420 7.18 -25.11 6.87
C LEU A 420 8.24 -24.86 5.80
N LYS A 421 9.53 -25.15 6.09
CA LYS A 421 10.64 -24.82 5.20
C LYS A 421 10.55 -23.36 4.74
N LEU A 422 10.30 -22.44 5.68
CA LEU A 422 10.25 -21.02 5.37
C LEU A 422 11.63 -20.57 4.87
N CYS A 423 11.64 -19.72 3.85
CA CYS A 423 12.86 -19.18 3.27
C CYS A 423 12.59 -17.85 2.57
N THR A 424 13.62 -17.03 2.40
CA THR A 424 13.63 -15.97 1.39
C THR A 424 14.13 -16.55 0.06
N LEU A 425 13.58 -16.06 -1.05
CA LEU A 425 13.81 -16.62 -2.38
C LEU A 425 14.35 -15.53 -3.31
N GLN A 426 15.28 -15.86 -4.18
CA GLN A 426 15.70 -14.96 -5.26
C GLN A 426 15.55 -15.66 -6.59
N GLU A 427 15.09 -14.91 -7.59
CA GLU A 427 15.02 -15.39 -8.97
C GLU A 427 16.44 -15.68 -9.49
N VAL A 428 16.60 -16.83 -10.15
CA VAL A 428 17.87 -17.26 -10.75
C VAL A 428 17.63 -17.67 -12.21
N ALA A 429 18.64 -17.48 -13.05
CA ALA A 429 18.51 -17.80 -14.47
C ALA A 429 18.60 -19.31 -14.75
N ASP A 430 19.52 -20.02 -14.08
CA ASP A 430 19.73 -21.46 -14.29
C ASP A 430 18.76 -22.30 -13.43
N PRO A 431 17.92 -23.16 -14.02
CA PRO A 431 17.06 -24.08 -13.27
C PRO A 431 17.81 -24.98 -12.29
N LYS A 432 19.10 -25.28 -12.52
CA LYS A 432 19.91 -26.12 -11.64
C LYS A 432 20.17 -25.49 -10.28
N ASP A 433 20.18 -24.16 -10.22
CA ASP A 433 20.36 -23.41 -8.99
C ASP A 433 19.05 -23.26 -8.20
N ALA A 434 17.91 -23.62 -8.79
CA ALA A 434 16.59 -23.44 -8.21
C ALA A 434 16.25 -24.53 -7.17
N GLN A 435 15.58 -24.12 -6.09
CA GLN A 435 14.91 -25.03 -5.15
C GLN A 435 13.38 -24.95 -5.27
N LEU A 436 12.87 -23.90 -5.91
CA LEU A 436 11.49 -23.77 -6.30
C LEU A 436 11.43 -23.42 -7.78
N ILE A 437 10.78 -24.30 -8.53
CA ILE A 437 10.47 -24.11 -9.92
C ILE A 437 8.98 -23.81 -10.00
N VAL A 438 8.63 -22.59 -10.39
CA VAL A 438 7.23 -22.16 -10.52
C VAL A 438 6.79 -22.38 -11.97
N PRO A 439 5.84 -23.29 -12.23
CA PRO A 439 5.41 -23.56 -13.59
C PRO A 439 4.81 -22.32 -14.25
N ALA A 440 4.97 -22.26 -15.56
CA ALA A 440 4.20 -21.39 -16.43
C ALA A 440 2.72 -21.32 -16.00
N LYS A 441 2.16 -20.10 -15.99
CA LYS A 441 0.74 -19.82 -15.65
C LYS A 441 0.32 -20.13 -14.21
N THR A 442 1.26 -20.52 -13.35
CA THR A 442 0.97 -20.88 -11.96
C THR A 442 1.60 -19.84 -11.04
N LEU A 443 0.85 -18.86 -10.57
CA LEU A 443 1.24 -18.22 -9.31
C LEU A 443 0.77 -19.10 -8.16
N ALA A 444 1.52 -19.09 -7.06
CA ALA A 444 1.05 -19.69 -5.82
C ALA A 444 -0.36 -19.15 -5.49
N GLY A 445 -1.39 -20.00 -5.58
CA GLY A 445 -2.81 -19.60 -5.47
C GLY A 445 -3.63 -19.56 -6.77
N GLY A 446 -3.07 -19.90 -7.93
CA GLY A 446 -3.80 -20.04 -9.19
C GLY A 446 -4.26 -18.73 -9.84
N ILE A 447 -3.62 -17.60 -9.53
CA ILE A 447 -3.86 -16.30 -10.18
C ILE A 447 -2.99 -16.20 -11.44
N PHE A 448 -3.57 -15.74 -12.54
CA PHE A 448 -2.87 -15.48 -13.80
C PHE A 448 -2.06 -14.18 -13.66
N MET A 449 -0.74 -14.25 -13.87
CA MET A 449 0.05 -13.04 -14.11
C MET A 449 -0.41 -12.47 -15.45
N GLY A 450 -0.67 -11.16 -15.51
CA GLY A 450 -0.79 -10.46 -16.78
C GLY A 450 0.46 -10.60 -17.65
N THR A 451 0.30 -10.31 -18.93
CA THR A 451 1.29 -10.45 -20.01
C THR A 451 2.50 -9.55 -19.81
N LEU A 452 3.67 -10.03 -20.20
CA LEU A 452 4.87 -9.22 -20.36
C LEU A 452 4.99 -8.84 -21.84
N GLY A 453 4.96 -7.54 -22.14
CA GLY A 453 5.21 -7.00 -23.48
C GLY A 453 3.99 -6.58 -24.27
N ASP A 454 4.11 -6.71 -25.60
CA ASP A 454 3.21 -6.22 -26.65
C ASP A 454 1.80 -6.83 -26.64
N GLY A 455 1.39 -7.50 -25.55
CA GLY A 455 0.10 -8.14 -25.27
C GLY A 455 -0.51 -9.01 -26.37
N SER A 456 0.28 -9.36 -27.39
CA SER A 456 -0.01 -10.41 -28.36
C SER A 456 0.22 -11.80 -27.77
N GLN A 457 1.06 -11.87 -26.74
CA GLN A 457 1.21 -13.05 -25.90
C GLN A 457 0.19 -12.95 -24.77
N ASP A 458 -0.87 -13.76 -24.80
CA ASP A 458 -1.42 -14.30 -23.54
C ASP A 458 -0.23 -14.70 -22.66
N ILE A 459 -0.36 -14.71 -21.33
CA ILE A 459 0.50 -15.60 -20.54
C ILE A 459 0.12 -17.03 -20.94
N ASN A 460 0.65 -17.46 -22.07
CA ASN A 460 0.98 -18.83 -22.37
C ASN A 460 2.22 -19.20 -21.57
N GLY A 461 2.18 -18.95 -20.25
CA GLY A 461 3.30 -19.10 -19.37
C GLY A 461 4.32 -17.98 -19.54
N GLY A 462 4.53 -17.19 -18.49
CA GLY A 462 5.90 -16.81 -18.21
C GLY A 462 6.71 -18.11 -18.26
N HIS A 463 7.90 -18.06 -18.84
CA HIS A 463 8.84 -19.17 -18.69
C HIS A 463 8.83 -19.59 -17.22
N GLU A 464 8.98 -20.91 -17.02
CA GLU A 464 9.32 -21.47 -15.73
C GLU A 464 10.21 -20.50 -14.94
N VAL A 465 9.73 -20.00 -13.80
CA VAL A 465 10.50 -19.06 -12.98
C VAL A 465 11.22 -19.86 -11.92
N ASN A 466 12.53 -19.71 -11.91
CA ASN A 466 13.44 -20.46 -11.07
C ASN A 466 13.81 -19.60 -9.86
N PHE A 467 13.55 -20.13 -8.67
CA PHE A 467 13.89 -19.46 -7.42
C PHE A 467 14.88 -20.30 -6.62
N ALA A 468 16.00 -19.69 -6.26
CA ALA A 468 16.95 -20.22 -5.31
C ALA A 468 16.63 -19.72 -3.90
N VAL A 469 16.90 -20.55 -2.89
CA VAL A 469 16.84 -20.16 -1.48
C VAL A 469 18.00 -19.23 -1.18
N GLN A 470 17.67 -17.97 -0.90
CA GLN A 470 18.61 -16.97 -0.42
C GLN A 470 18.98 -17.23 1.05
N GLN A 471 17.98 -17.40 1.91
CA GLN A 471 18.18 -17.66 3.34
C GLN A 471 17.04 -18.55 3.87
N TRP A 472 17.37 -19.51 4.72
CA TRP A 472 16.38 -20.27 5.48
C TRP A 472 15.80 -19.44 6.64
N GLY A 473 14.50 -19.56 6.87
CA GLY A 473 13.73 -18.72 7.78
C GLY A 473 13.15 -17.48 7.09
N GLU A 474 12.77 -16.49 7.90
CA GLU A 474 12.17 -15.22 7.43
C GLU A 474 13.17 -14.05 7.45
N GLY A 475 14.48 -14.34 7.45
CA GLY A 475 15.53 -13.32 7.63
C GLY A 475 15.83 -13.01 9.10
N ASP A 476 16.32 -11.79 9.37
CA ASP A 476 16.69 -11.33 10.71
C ASP A 476 15.49 -11.00 11.61
N ASN A 477 14.31 -10.82 11.02
CA ASN A 477 13.08 -10.47 11.73
C ASN A 477 12.01 -11.55 11.46
N PRO A 478 11.62 -12.33 12.47
CA PRO A 478 10.50 -13.27 12.36
C PRO A 478 9.17 -12.61 12.02
N TRP A 479 8.20 -13.41 11.58
CA TRP A 479 6.82 -12.98 11.33
C TRP A 479 6.73 -11.84 10.31
N VAL A 480 7.42 -12.00 9.18
CA VAL A 480 7.25 -11.08 8.04
C VAL A 480 5.85 -11.29 7.46
N VAL A 481 4.92 -10.43 7.89
CA VAL A 481 3.50 -10.49 7.55
C VAL A 481 3.09 -9.27 6.76
N LEU A 482 2.02 -9.44 6.00
CA LEU A 482 1.31 -8.33 5.40
C LEU A 482 0.43 -7.69 6.48
N GLN A 483 0.47 -6.36 6.56
CA GLN A 483 -0.35 -5.55 7.46
C GLN A 483 -1.26 -4.64 6.64
N SER A 484 -2.35 -4.23 7.28
CA SER A 484 -3.26 -3.23 6.71
C SER A 484 -2.52 -1.91 6.45
N SER A 485 -3.01 -1.11 5.51
CA SER A 485 -2.34 0.12 5.08
C SER A 485 -2.74 1.32 5.93
N VAL A 486 -1.76 2.12 6.30
CA VAL A 486 -1.99 3.42 6.95
C VAL A 486 -2.74 4.42 6.05
N ASP A 487 -2.61 4.26 4.73
CA ASP A 487 -3.31 5.08 3.73
C ASP A 487 -4.83 4.83 3.82
N ASP A 488 -5.25 3.57 4.00
CA ASP A 488 -6.67 3.24 4.20
C ASP A 488 -7.19 3.77 5.53
N ALA A 489 -6.39 3.67 6.60
CA ALA A 489 -6.72 4.24 7.90
C ALA A 489 -6.95 5.75 7.81
N HIS A 490 -6.04 6.49 7.17
CA HIS A 490 -6.20 7.94 6.98
C HIS A 490 -7.39 8.30 6.08
N GLY A 491 -7.67 7.50 5.05
CA GLY A 491 -8.87 7.65 4.23
C GLY A 491 -10.15 7.54 5.05
N VAL A 492 -10.25 6.51 5.90
CA VAL A 492 -11.37 6.32 6.84
C VAL A 492 -11.46 7.50 7.82
N TRP A 493 -10.37 7.87 8.48
CA TRP A 493 -10.36 8.93 9.49
C TRP A 493 -10.79 10.28 8.92
N THR A 494 -10.37 10.57 7.68
CA THR A 494 -10.73 11.81 6.99
C THR A 494 -12.19 11.80 6.56
N ALA A 495 -12.68 10.70 5.98
CA ALA A 495 -14.07 10.52 5.57
C ALA A 495 -15.07 10.56 6.74
N GLN A 496 -14.59 10.34 7.95
CA GLN A 496 -15.36 10.37 9.18
C GLN A 496 -15.29 11.72 9.92
N LYS A 497 -14.35 12.60 9.53
CA LYS A 497 -14.13 13.92 10.14
C LYS A 497 -14.04 15.00 9.05
N ILE A 498 -15.03 15.01 8.16
CA ILE A 498 -15.14 16.02 7.12
C ILE A 498 -15.66 17.30 7.80
N PHE A 499 -15.06 18.45 7.48
CA PHE A 499 -15.59 19.74 7.90
C PHE A 499 -16.22 20.41 6.68
N LEU A 500 -17.49 20.77 6.80
CA LEU A 500 -18.25 21.39 5.72
C LEU A 500 -17.78 22.82 5.42
N GLY A 501 -18.29 23.41 4.34
CA GLY A 501 -17.98 24.78 3.94
C GLY A 501 -18.50 25.83 4.93
N ASP A 502 -18.15 27.09 4.66
CA ASP A 502 -18.61 28.25 5.46
C ASP A 502 -20.14 28.37 5.47
N ASP A 503 -20.81 27.90 4.41
CA ASP A 503 -22.27 27.85 4.28
C ASP A 503 -22.95 26.94 5.33
N ARG A 504 -22.19 26.04 5.95
CA ARG A 504 -22.62 25.16 7.04
C ARG A 504 -21.83 25.42 8.32
N ASN A 505 -21.22 26.60 8.47
CA ASN A 505 -20.42 27.01 9.64
C ASN A 505 -19.30 26.00 9.99
N ALA A 506 -18.69 25.34 9.01
CA ALA A 506 -17.70 24.30 9.22
C ALA A 506 -18.17 23.15 10.13
N ALA A 507 -19.47 22.82 10.10
CA ALA A 507 -20.02 21.69 10.85
C ALA A 507 -19.36 20.35 10.45
N ARG A 508 -19.33 19.40 11.38
CA ARG A 508 -18.79 18.05 11.12
C ARG A 508 -19.74 17.29 10.20
N CYS A 509 -19.16 16.54 9.26
CA CYS A 509 -19.84 15.56 8.43
C CYS A 509 -19.08 14.23 8.44
N GLN A 510 -19.83 13.13 8.34
CA GLN A 510 -19.29 11.77 8.29
C GLN A 510 -19.98 10.95 7.20
N LEU A 511 -19.26 10.02 6.57
CA LEU A 511 -19.84 9.11 5.57
C LEU A 511 -20.71 7.99 6.18
N PHE A 512 -20.34 7.51 7.35
CA PHE A 512 -21.10 6.51 8.12
C PHE A 512 -21.12 6.93 9.57
N SER A 513 -22.26 6.77 10.25
CA SER A 513 -22.38 6.95 11.68
C SER A 513 -21.43 6.02 12.42
N GLU A 514 -21.03 6.38 13.65
CA GLU A 514 -20.18 5.52 14.49
C GLU A 514 -20.76 4.12 14.68
N LYS A 515 -22.08 4.01 14.87
CA LYS A 515 -22.80 2.73 14.93
C LYS A 515 -22.58 1.87 13.66
N THR A 516 -22.84 2.41 12.48
CA THR A 516 -22.66 1.73 11.20
C THR A 516 -21.19 1.43 10.91
N PHE A 517 -20.28 2.35 11.24
CA PHE A 517 -18.84 2.14 11.14
C PHE A 517 -18.40 0.95 12.00
N ASN A 518 -18.77 0.92 13.28
CA ASN A 518 -18.44 -0.16 14.20
C ASN A 518 -18.98 -1.51 13.70
N ALA A 519 -20.24 -1.53 13.25
CA ALA A 519 -20.87 -2.73 12.71
C ALA A 519 -20.14 -3.26 11.47
N LEU A 520 -19.71 -2.35 10.57
CA LEU A 520 -18.96 -2.69 9.37
C LEU A 520 -17.57 -3.24 9.69
N GLN A 521 -16.85 -2.62 10.64
CA GLN A 521 -15.52 -3.10 11.03
C GLN A 521 -15.56 -4.43 11.79
N MET A 522 -16.71 -4.79 12.35
CA MET A 522 -16.95 -6.08 12.99
C MET A 522 -17.32 -7.20 12.03
N VAL A 523 -17.53 -6.90 10.73
CA VAL A 523 -17.67 -7.92 9.70
C VAL A 523 -16.30 -8.50 9.42
N ASP A 524 -16.10 -9.78 9.71
CA ASP A 524 -14.85 -10.50 9.41
C ASP A 524 -13.60 -9.81 9.98
N PHE A 525 -13.72 -9.22 11.18
CA PHE A 525 -12.70 -8.35 11.77
C PHE A 525 -11.35 -9.07 12.04
N TRP A 526 -11.39 -10.40 12.15
CA TRP A 526 -10.23 -11.27 12.30
C TRP A 526 -9.42 -11.47 11.00
N ASN A 527 -9.95 -11.01 9.86
CA ASN A 527 -9.25 -10.95 8.57
C ASN A 527 -9.02 -9.48 8.15
N PRO A 528 -7.98 -8.81 8.69
CA PRO A 528 -7.73 -7.40 8.45
C PRO A 528 -7.45 -7.05 7.00
N ILE A 529 -6.84 -8.00 6.27
CA ILE A 529 -6.57 -7.91 4.84
C ILE A 529 -7.25 -9.05 4.10
N TYR A 530 -7.59 -8.81 2.83
CA TYR A 530 -8.25 -9.81 1.96
C TYR A 530 -9.58 -10.36 2.51
N SER A 531 -10.32 -9.54 3.25
CA SER A 531 -11.68 -9.91 3.68
C SER A 531 -12.63 -9.93 2.47
N TRP A 532 -12.95 -11.13 1.99
CA TRP A 532 -13.92 -11.30 0.91
C TRP A 532 -15.34 -10.90 1.33
N ARG A 533 -15.63 -10.98 2.63
CA ARG A 533 -16.90 -10.58 3.24
C ARG A 533 -17.12 -9.07 3.14
N ARG A 534 -16.12 -8.27 3.54
CA ARG A 534 -16.16 -6.80 3.40
C ARG A 534 -16.11 -6.36 1.94
N LEU A 535 -15.25 -6.98 1.12
CA LEU A 535 -15.20 -6.75 -0.32
C LEU A 535 -16.57 -6.96 -0.98
N LYS A 536 -17.32 -7.99 -0.57
CA LYS A 536 -18.66 -8.23 -1.11
C LYS A 536 -19.67 -7.16 -0.71
N LEU A 537 -19.60 -6.61 0.50
CA LEU A 537 -20.51 -5.53 0.93
C LEU A 537 -20.30 -4.23 0.13
N MET A 538 -19.10 -3.99 -0.40
CA MET A 538 -18.81 -2.82 -1.24
C MET A 538 -19.73 -2.69 -2.46
N GLN A 539 -20.30 -3.80 -2.97
CA GLN A 539 -21.22 -3.77 -4.11
C GLN A 539 -22.53 -3.01 -3.85
N TYR A 540 -22.88 -2.76 -2.57
CA TYR A 540 -24.08 -2.02 -2.20
C TYR A 540 -23.86 -0.52 -2.05
N ILE A 541 -22.62 -0.04 -2.26
CA ILE A 541 -22.28 1.37 -2.19
C ILE A 541 -22.69 2.07 -3.50
N PRO A 542 -23.59 3.07 -3.46
CA PRO A 542 -23.98 3.80 -4.65
C PRO A 542 -22.82 4.64 -5.21
N VAL A 543 -22.84 4.90 -6.52
CA VAL A 543 -21.83 5.75 -7.21
C VAL A 543 -21.93 7.23 -6.87
N ALA A 544 -23.03 7.66 -6.27
CA ALA A 544 -23.33 9.03 -5.88
C ALA A 544 -24.05 9.03 -4.52
N ALA A 545 -23.96 10.15 -3.80
CA ALA A 545 -24.67 10.38 -2.55
C ALA A 545 -25.07 11.86 -2.46
N GLU A 546 -26.11 12.15 -1.69
CA GLU A 546 -26.64 13.49 -1.47
C GLU A 546 -26.54 13.88 0.00
N LEU A 547 -26.16 15.14 0.26
CA LEU A 547 -26.08 15.68 1.62
C LEU A 547 -27.47 15.71 2.26
N VAL A 548 -27.58 15.20 3.49
CA VAL A 548 -28.83 15.25 4.26
C VAL A 548 -28.93 16.62 4.95
N GLU A 549 -29.98 17.38 4.62
CA GLU A 549 -30.16 18.76 5.13
C GLU A 549 -30.31 18.86 6.66
N THR A 550 -30.82 17.81 7.30
CA THR A 550 -31.04 17.80 8.75
C THR A 550 -29.90 17.06 9.44
N PRO A 551 -29.03 17.77 10.21
CA PRO A 551 -27.98 17.11 10.97
C PRO A 551 -28.55 16.30 12.13
N THR A 552 -27.76 15.34 12.58
CA THR A 552 -27.97 14.63 13.84
C THR A 552 -27.18 15.30 14.95
N LYS A 553 -27.48 14.97 16.22
CA LYS A 553 -26.69 15.44 17.36
C LYS A 553 -25.69 14.37 17.77
N ASP A 554 -24.43 14.75 17.89
CA ASP A 554 -23.41 13.90 18.50
C ASP A 554 -23.78 13.64 19.97
N PRO A 555 -23.86 12.38 20.42
CA PRO A 555 -24.35 12.05 21.75
C PRO A 555 -23.39 12.46 22.88
N VAL A 556 -22.10 12.73 22.57
CA VAL A 556 -21.07 13.06 23.56
C VAL A 556 -20.87 14.57 23.68
N SER A 557 -20.71 15.25 22.54
CA SER A 557 -20.43 16.68 22.43
C SER A 557 -21.69 17.53 22.28
N GLY A 558 -22.79 16.97 21.76
CA GLY A 558 -24.01 17.71 21.43
C GLY A 558 -23.90 18.55 20.15
N GLU A 559 -22.79 18.44 19.41
CA GLU A 559 -22.56 19.14 18.15
C GLU A 559 -23.45 18.61 17.02
N ASP A 560 -23.74 19.46 16.03
CA ASP A 560 -24.42 19.03 14.80
C ASP A 560 -23.48 18.22 13.92
N VAL A 561 -23.97 17.07 13.47
CA VAL A 561 -23.25 16.13 12.60
C VAL A 561 -24.08 15.84 11.37
N TYR A 562 -23.60 16.31 10.24
CA TYR A 562 -24.18 16.04 8.93
C TYR A 562 -23.75 14.66 8.40
N THR A 563 -24.54 14.13 7.48
CA THR A 563 -24.28 12.85 6.80
C THR A 563 -24.73 12.95 5.35
N TYR A 564 -24.23 12.03 4.53
CA TYR A 564 -24.79 11.79 3.20
C TYR A 564 -25.81 10.65 3.28
N ASP A 565 -26.77 10.61 2.36
CA ASP A 565 -27.77 9.53 2.25
C ASP A 565 -27.15 8.16 1.89
N LEU A 566 -25.85 8.13 1.61
CA LEU A 566 -25.00 6.97 1.39
C LEU A 566 -25.28 5.82 2.37
N GLU A 567 -25.24 6.10 3.67
CA GLU A 567 -25.41 5.09 4.72
C GLU A 567 -26.80 4.45 4.64
N LYS A 568 -27.83 5.27 4.54
CA LYS A 568 -29.23 4.79 4.47
C LYS A 568 -29.42 3.92 3.22
N ASN A 569 -28.96 4.40 2.07
CA ASN A 569 -29.07 3.69 0.80
C ASN A 569 -28.32 2.35 0.83
N PHE A 570 -27.12 2.32 1.42
CA PHE A 570 -26.35 1.11 1.65
C PHE A 570 -27.09 0.10 2.53
N ILE A 571 -27.55 0.53 3.72
CA ILE A 571 -28.25 -0.36 4.66
C ILE A 571 -29.55 -0.90 4.06
N ASP A 572 -30.32 -0.06 3.37
CA ASP A 572 -31.58 -0.46 2.74
C ASP A 572 -31.34 -1.49 1.62
N ALA A 573 -30.27 -1.32 0.83
CA ALA A 573 -29.87 -2.30 -0.18
C ALA A 573 -29.47 -3.66 0.43
N VAL A 574 -28.73 -3.65 1.54
CA VAL A 574 -28.34 -4.87 2.27
C VAL A 574 -29.56 -5.57 2.88
N ARG A 575 -30.46 -4.83 3.54
CA ARG A 575 -31.72 -5.37 4.09
C ARG A 575 -32.59 -5.99 3.00
N LYS A 576 -32.72 -5.30 1.86
CA LYS A 576 -33.47 -5.81 0.72
C LYS A 576 -32.89 -7.11 0.19
N ARG A 577 -31.56 -7.27 0.16
CA ARG A 577 -30.92 -8.50 -0.31
C ARG A 577 -31.27 -9.71 0.56
N ILE A 578 -31.24 -9.56 1.88
CA ILE A 578 -31.42 -10.69 2.79
C ILE A 578 -32.90 -11.00 3.09
N SER A 579 -33.80 -10.08 2.73
CA SER A 579 -35.23 -10.21 2.97
C SER A 579 -35.79 -11.51 2.36
N GLY A 580 -36.48 -12.31 3.18
CA GLY A 580 -37.08 -13.57 2.77
C GLY A 580 -36.15 -14.78 2.74
N LEU A 581 -34.84 -14.64 3.04
CA LEU A 581 -33.89 -15.76 3.05
C LEU A 581 -33.86 -16.55 4.37
N GLY A 582 -34.51 -16.07 5.42
CA GLY A 582 -34.59 -16.74 6.73
C GLY A 582 -34.13 -15.85 7.88
N LYS A 583 -33.83 -16.47 9.02
CA LYS A 583 -33.31 -15.78 10.22
C LYS A 583 -31.85 -15.40 10.03
N LEU A 584 -31.48 -14.16 10.36
CA LEU A 584 -30.12 -13.64 10.15
C LEU A 584 -29.05 -14.50 10.86
N GLU A 585 -29.36 -15.01 12.05
CA GLU A 585 -28.44 -15.83 12.86
C GLU A 585 -28.03 -17.12 12.14
N ASN A 586 -28.92 -17.68 11.32
CA ASN A 586 -28.64 -18.88 10.54
C ASN A 586 -27.87 -18.57 9.25
N LEU A 587 -27.89 -17.32 8.81
CA LEU A 587 -27.32 -16.89 7.53
C LEU A 587 -25.93 -16.26 7.66
N LYS A 588 -25.56 -15.76 8.84
CA LYS A 588 -24.34 -14.97 9.07
C LYS A 588 -23.03 -15.65 8.63
N GLU A 589 -22.97 -16.98 8.64
CA GLU A 589 -21.77 -17.72 8.22
C GLU A 589 -21.59 -17.72 6.70
N GLU A 590 -22.67 -17.68 5.93
CA GLU A 590 -22.64 -17.73 4.47
C GLU A 590 -22.82 -16.36 3.82
N TRP A 591 -23.52 -15.46 4.51
CA TRP A 591 -23.95 -14.16 4.00
C TRP A 591 -23.37 -13.00 4.82
N PRO A 592 -22.37 -12.27 4.31
CA PRO A 592 -21.82 -11.09 5.01
C PRO A 592 -22.87 -9.99 5.22
N GLU A 593 -23.91 -9.95 4.38
CA GLU A 593 -25.08 -9.10 4.56
C GLU A 593 -25.80 -9.36 5.90
N ALA A 594 -25.98 -10.64 6.26
CA ALA A 594 -26.62 -11.02 7.51
C ALA A 594 -25.72 -10.74 8.73
N GLU A 595 -24.42 -11.00 8.60
CA GLU A 595 -23.43 -10.66 9.63
C GLU A 595 -23.41 -9.15 9.91
N PHE A 596 -23.36 -8.32 8.87
CA PHE A 596 -23.40 -6.87 9.01
C PHE A 596 -24.67 -6.38 9.72
N LEU A 597 -25.84 -6.87 9.33
CA LEU A 597 -27.11 -6.46 9.94
C LEU A 597 -27.21 -6.88 11.42
N LEU A 598 -26.72 -8.08 11.76
CA LEU A 598 -26.62 -8.50 13.17
C LEU A 598 -25.67 -7.61 13.95
N ASN A 599 -24.51 -7.28 13.39
CA ASN A 599 -23.55 -6.37 14.00
C ASN A 599 -24.14 -4.98 14.22
N LEU A 600 -24.96 -4.49 13.27
CA LEU A 600 -25.63 -3.19 13.36
C LEU A 600 -26.60 -3.10 14.54
N GLU A 601 -27.12 -4.22 15.02
CA GLU A 601 -28.02 -4.27 16.19
C GLU A 601 -27.26 -4.37 17.51
N LYS A 602 -25.95 -4.63 17.49
CA LYS A 602 -25.15 -4.81 18.71
C LYS A 602 -24.65 -3.48 19.27
N PRO A 603 -24.65 -3.32 20.60
CA PRO A 603 -24.00 -2.18 21.25
C PRO A 603 -22.48 -2.34 21.24
N LEU A 604 -21.77 -1.22 21.39
CA LEU A 604 -20.30 -1.16 21.41
C LEU A 604 -19.66 -2.19 22.36
N ILE A 605 -20.17 -2.29 23.58
CA ILE A 605 -19.64 -3.19 24.61
C ILE A 605 -19.67 -4.66 24.17
N GLU A 606 -20.67 -5.08 23.40
CA GLU A 606 -20.74 -6.45 22.88
C GLU A 606 -19.67 -6.69 21.81
N HIS A 607 -19.38 -5.70 20.97
CA HIS A 607 -18.26 -5.77 20.03
C HIS A 607 -16.91 -5.87 20.77
N GLN A 608 -16.70 -5.07 21.82
CA GLN A 608 -15.48 -5.12 22.64
C GLN A 608 -15.31 -6.50 23.31
N ILE A 609 -16.38 -7.09 23.85
CA ILE A 609 -16.34 -8.45 24.42
C ILE A 609 -15.90 -9.47 23.36
N ARG A 610 -16.46 -9.38 22.15
CA ARG A 610 -16.10 -10.29 21.03
C ARG A 610 -14.63 -10.13 20.62
N ILE A 611 -14.14 -8.89 20.50
CA ILE A 611 -12.73 -8.61 20.20
C ILE A 611 -11.83 -9.15 21.31
N GLN A 612 -12.17 -8.93 22.58
CA GLN A 612 -11.38 -9.44 23.70
C GLN A 612 -11.31 -10.97 23.69
N ALA A 613 -12.45 -11.64 23.49
CA ALA A 613 -12.52 -13.09 23.42
C ALA A 613 -11.63 -13.64 22.28
N TYR A 614 -11.80 -13.12 21.06
CA TYR A 614 -10.97 -13.49 19.91
C TYR A 614 -9.48 -13.25 20.16
N THR A 615 -9.09 -12.06 20.62
CA THR A 615 -7.68 -11.72 20.81
C THR A 615 -7.03 -12.51 21.95
N SER A 616 -7.81 -12.91 22.96
CA SER A 616 -7.35 -13.82 24.02
C SER A 616 -7.12 -15.22 23.46
N SER A 617 -8.08 -15.79 22.72
CA SER A 617 -7.89 -17.08 22.03
C SER A 617 -6.72 -17.05 21.05
N ALA A 618 -6.52 -15.93 20.33
CA ALA A 618 -5.40 -15.79 19.42
C ALA A 618 -4.05 -15.80 20.15
N ALA A 619 -3.97 -15.14 21.31
CA ALA A 619 -2.80 -15.16 22.16
C ALA A 619 -2.55 -16.54 22.78
N ASP A 620 -3.59 -17.24 23.21
CA ASP A 620 -3.49 -18.62 23.75
C ASP A 620 -2.95 -19.58 22.69
N ASN A 621 -3.42 -19.48 21.45
CA ASN A 621 -2.93 -20.28 20.33
C ASN A 621 -1.46 -20.01 19.99
N LEU A 622 -0.91 -18.82 20.30
CA LEU A 622 0.53 -18.55 20.17
C LEU A 622 1.37 -19.22 21.27
N GLY A 623 0.73 -19.67 22.35
CA GLY A 623 1.33 -20.54 23.37
C GLY A 623 1.42 -22.01 22.93
N ASP A 624 0.78 -22.39 21.83
CA ASP A 624 0.76 -23.75 21.29
C ASP A 624 1.54 -23.85 19.96
N SER A 625 2.28 -24.94 19.82
CA SER A 625 3.04 -25.27 18.61
C SER A 625 2.17 -25.40 17.36
N ALA A 626 0.99 -26.03 17.47
CA ALA A 626 0.09 -26.19 16.33
C ALA A 626 -0.55 -24.84 15.95
N GLY A 627 -0.86 -24.00 16.94
CA GLY A 627 -1.34 -22.63 16.72
C GLY A 627 -0.33 -21.76 15.96
N ILE A 628 0.94 -21.73 16.39
CA ILE A 628 2.02 -21.02 15.66
C ILE A 628 2.14 -21.53 14.22
N LEU A 629 2.17 -22.85 14.03
CA LEU A 629 2.28 -23.46 12.70
C LEU A 629 1.14 -23.02 11.78
N ASN A 630 -0.10 -23.03 12.29
CA ASN A 630 -1.27 -22.62 11.53
C ASN A 630 -1.27 -21.14 11.18
N TYR A 631 -0.85 -20.27 12.09
CA TYR A 631 -0.75 -18.83 11.84
C TYR A 631 0.36 -18.47 10.85
N LEU A 632 1.47 -19.22 10.81
CA LEU A 632 2.49 -19.07 9.77
C LEU A 632 1.99 -19.53 8.39
N LYS A 633 1.19 -20.60 8.32
CA LYS A 633 0.49 -21.00 7.09
C LYS A 633 -0.48 -19.91 6.61
N LEU A 634 -1.22 -19.29 7.52
CA LEU A 634 -2.09 -18.14 7.21
C LEU A 634 -1.28 -16.96 6.66
N ALA A 635 -0.13 -16.64 7.27
CA ALA A 635 0.77 -15.59 6.79
C ALA A 635 1.27 -15.89 5.37
N GLU A 636 1.69 -17.12 5.10
CA GLU A 636 2.05 -17.55 3.75
C GLU A 636 0.88 -17.45 2.77
N SER A 637 -0.32 -17.89 3.13
CA SER A 637 -1.51 -17.78 2.28
C SER A 637 -1.77 -16.34 1.85
N ARG A 638 -1.64 -15.38 2.78
CA ARG A 638 -1.77 -13.95 2.49
C ARG A 638 -0.65 -13.42 1.58
N ARG A 639 0.59 -13.85 1.79
CA ARG A 639 1.72 -13.54 0.89
C ARG A 639 1.49 -14.08 -0.52
N ARG A 640 0.90 -15.26 -0.67
CA ARG A 640 0.53 -15.82 -1.98
C ARG A 640 -0.53 -15.02 -2.72
N MET A 641 -1.51 -14.46 -2.01
CA MET A 641 -2.47 -13.51 -2.60
C MET A 641 -1.81 -12.19 -3.02
N PHE A 642 -0.75 -11.76 -2.31
CA PHE A 642 -0.03 -10.51 -2.60
C PHE A 642 1.02 -10.60 -3.72
N ARG A 643 1.79 -11.70 -3.81
CA ARG A 643 2.89 -11.86 -4.78
C ARG A 643 2.52 -11.58 -6.25
N PRO A 644 1.29 -11.90 -6.73
CA PRO A 644 0.84 -11.55 -8.07
C PRO A 644 0.70 -10.04 -8.33
N MET A 645 0.58 -9.23 -7.26
CA MET A 645 0.26 -7.83 -7.39
C MET A 645 1.49 -7.01 -7.79
N PRO A 646 1.34 -5.99 -8.66
CA PRO A 646 2.48 -5.27 -9.23
C PRO A 646 3.26 -4.38 -8.25
N MET A 647 2.79 -4.26 -7.00
CA MET A 647 3.43 -3.48 -5.95
C MET A 647 4.43 -4.27 -5.08
N ASN A 648 4.91 -5.42 -5.54
CA ASN A 648 5.87 -6.22 -4.80
C ASN A 648 7.30 -5.67 -4.93
N PHE A 649 7.65 -4.71 -4.05
CA PHE A 649 8.96 -4.06 -4.01
C PHE A 649 10.10 -4.91 -3.46
N PHE A 650 9.79 -5.96 -2.70
CA PHE A 650 10.74 -6.74 -1.92
C PHE A 650 10.62 -8.21 -2.31
N GLY A 651 10.76 -8.47 -3.62
CA GLY A 651 10.58 -9.79 -4.18
C GLY A 651 11.46 -10.83 -3.49
N SER A 652 12.67 -10.43 -3.09
CA SER A 652 13.63 -11.32 -2.46
C SER A 652 13.40 -11.57 -0.98
N ASN A 653 12.80 -10.61 -0.26
CA ASN A 653 12.72 -10.64 1.20
C ASN A 653 11.32 -10.94 1.77
N ILE A 654 10.27 -11.05 0.96
CA ILE A 654 8.99 -11.63 1.42
C ILE A 654 9.16 -13.15 1.50
N PRO A 655 9.17 -13.75 2.70
CA PRO A 655 9.51 -15.17 2.81
C PRO A 655 8.44 -16.04 2.17
N TYR A 656 8.82 -17.24 1.76
CA TYR A 656 8.05 -18.26 1.07
C TYR A 656 8.06 -19.56 1.87
N CYS A 657 6.97 -20.33 1.77
CA CYS A 657 6.86 -21.65 2.38
C CYS A 657 7.03 -22.75 1.32
N LEU A 658 8.17 -23.45 1.32
CA LEU A 658 8.42 -24.55 0.39
C LEU A 658 7.65 -25.83 0.76
N ALA A 659 7.19 -25.96 2.00
CA ALA A 659 6.38 -27.11 2.41
C ALA A 659 4.91 -27.02 1.95
N MET A 660 4.42 -25.84 1.59
CA MET A 660 3.07 -25.66 1.06
C MET A 660 3.10 -25.77 -0.47
N PRO A 661 2.33 -26.69 -1.09
CA PRO A 661 2.29 -26.83 -2.55
C PRO A 661 1.69 -25.57 -3.18
N THR A 662 2.05 -25.22 -4.42
CA THR A 662 1.66 -23.96 -5.09
C THR A 662 0.13 -23.79 -5.23
N ASP A 663 -0.61 -24.88 -5.29
CA ASP A 663 -2.07 -24.95 -5.39
C ASP A 663 -2.78 -25.05 -4.02
N HIS A 664 -2.04 -24.94 -2.90
CA HIS A 664 -2.62 -24.98 -1.56
C HIS A 664 -3.79 -23.97 -1.46
N PRO A 665 -4.95 -24.39 -0.94
CA PRO A 665 -6.10 -23.51 -0.80
C PRO A 665 -5.76 -22.27 0.03
N TRP A 666 -6.34 -21.12 -0.34
CA TRP A 666 -6.22 -19.94 0.51
C TRP A 666 -6.88 -20.15 1.86
N LEU A 667 -6.25 -19.58 2.87
CA LEU A 667 -6.62 -19.68 4.28
C LEU A 667 -7.16 -18.34 4.79
N GLU A 668 -8.11 -18.43 5.70
CA GLU A 668 -8.65 -17.33 6.50
C GLU A 668 -8.63 -17.69 7.99
N MET A 669 -8.65 -16.66 8.84
CA MET A 669 -8.92 -16.80 10.27
C MET A 669 -10.44 -16.89 10.51
N THR A 670 -10.86 -17.41 11.65
CA THR A 670 -12.23 -17.43 12.18
C THR A 670 -12.38 -16.60 13.46
N GLU A 671 -13.62 -16.37 13.92
CA GLU A 671 -13.90 -15.67 15.18
C GLU A 671 -13.34 -16.38 16.42
N GLU A 672 -13.16 -17.71 16.34
CA GLU A 672 -12.54 -18.52 17.40
C GLU A 672 -11.00 -18.53 17.32
N ALA A 673 -10.40 -17.64 16.52
CA ALA A 673 -8.96 -17.57 16.28
C ALA A 673 -8.36 -18.88 15.72
N THR A 674 -9.13 -19.63 14.95
CA THR A 674 -8.64 -20.82 14.23
C THR A 674 -8.46 -20.53 12.75
N VAL A 675 -7.58 -21.29 12.09
CA VAL A 675 -7.30 -21.14 10.66
C VAL A 675 -8.08 -22.19 9.88
N ARG A 676 -8.80 -21.77 8.84
CA ARG A 676 -9.54 -22.65 7.94
C ARG A 676 -9.30 -22.28 6.47
N ASN A 677 -9.71 -23.15 5.57
CA ASN A 677 -9.77 -22.81 4.14
C ASN A 677 -10.85 -21.76 3.90
N ILE A 678 -10.56 -20.79 3.03
CA ILE A 678 -11.58 -19.85 2.54
C ILE A 678 -12.67 -20.66 1.83
N PRO A 679 -13.96 -20.47 2.16
CA PRO A 679 -15.08 -21.10 1.46
C PRO A 679 -15.05 -20.80 -0.04
N GLU A 680 -15.60 -21.70 -0.87
CA GLU A 680 -15.51 -21.56 -2.33
C GLU A 680 -15.99 -20.20 -2.83
N ARG A 681 -17.15 -19.76 -2.33
CA ARG A 681 -17.70 -18.44 -2.61
C ARG A 681 -16.71 -17.29 -2.33
N GLY A 682 -16.00 -17.36 -1.21
CA GLY A 682 -15.00 -16.36 -0.85
C GLY A 682 -13.79 -16.40 -1.77
N ARG A 683 -13.36 -17.60 -2.18
CA ARG A 683 -12.27 -17.78 -3.16
C ARG A 683 -12.64 -17.22 -4.52
N GLU A 684 -13.87 -17.43 -4.99
CA GLU A 684 -14.36 -16.89 -6.26
C GLU A 684 -14.39 -15.36 -6.25
N VAL A 685 -14.91 -14.75 -5.17
CA VAL A 685 -14.93 -13.29 -4.98
C VAL A 685 -13.51 -12.73 -5.00
N LEU A 686 -12.59 -13.32 -4.21
CA LEU A 686 -11.20 -12.86 -4.15
C LEU A 686 -10.46 -13.09 -5.46
N LYS A 687 -10.66 -14.22 -6.13
CA LYS A 687 -10.06 -14.47 -7.45
C LYS A 687 -10.55 -13.45 -8.47
N GLY A 688 -11.86 -13.18 -8.52
CA GLY A 688 -12.42 -12.18 -9.41
C GLY A 688 -11.80 -10.80 -9.17
N TRP A 689 -11.70 -10.38 -7.90
CA TRP A 689 -11.05 -9.11 -7.56
C TRP A 689 -9.55 -9.11 -7.87
N LEU A 690 -8.77 -10.07 -7.35
CA LEU A 690 -7.32 -10.15 -7.55
C LEU A 690 -6.94 -10.30 -9.03
N GLN A 691 -7.74 -10.98 -9.85
CA GLN A 691 -7.51 -11.06 -11.30
C GLN A 691 -7.65 -9.70 -11.98
N THR A 692 -8.55 -8.83 -11.50
CA THR A 692 -8.60 -7.44 -12.00
C THR A 692 -7.43 -6.60 -11.53
N LEU A 693 -6.72 -7.06 -10.49
CA LEU A 693 -5.47 -6.46 -10.02
C LEU A 693 -4.23 -7.02 -10.75
N ALA A 694 -4.23 -8.30 -11.13
CA ALA A 694 -3.06 -9.01 -11.63
C ALA A 694 -2.93 -9.03 -13.17
N GLY A 695 -3.94 -8.58 -13.92
CA GLY A 695 -3.96 -8.60 -15.40
C GLY A 695 -3.24 -7.44 -16.10
N ALA A 696 -2.75 -7.67 -17.33
CA ALA A 696 -2.08 -6.65 -18.17
C ALA A 696 -3.02 -5.68 -18.88
N ASP A 697 -4.25 -6.12 -19.11
CA ASP A 697 -5.36 -5.31 -19.54
C ASP A 697 -6.52 -5.64 -18.59
N PRO A 698 -6.81 -4.78 -17.61
CA PRO A 698 -7.94 -5.00 -16.73
C PRO A 698 -9.19 -4.70 -17.56
N LYS A 699 -9.73 -5.71 -18.26
CA LYS A 699 -10.88 -5.64 -19.17
C LYS A 699 -11.70 -4.36 -18.95
N VAL A 700 -11.49 -3.47 -19.93
CA VAL A 700 -12.19 -2.25 -20.29
C VAL A 700 -13.35 -1.95 -19.35
N VAL A 701 -13.20 -0.84 -18.60
CA VAL A 701 -14.33 -0.12 -18.02
C VAL A 701 -15.43 -0.15 -19.07
N PRO A 702 -16.60 -0.75 -18.80
CA PRO A 702 -17.66 -0.76 -19.80
C PRO A 702 -17.90 0.68 -20.26
N HIS A 703 -18.17 0.87 -21.56
CA HIS A 703 -18.37 2.16 -22.24
C HIS A 703 -19.62 2.93 -21.74
N TYR A 704 -19.93 2.86 -20.45
CA TYR A 704 -21.03 3.58 -19.85
C TYR A 704 -20.64 5.04 -19.76
N THR A 705 -21.37 5.87 -20.49
CA THR A 705 -21.20 7.32 -20.51
C THR A 705 -21.87 7.98 -19.31
N GLU A 706 -22.75 7.27 -18.59
CA GLU A 706 -23.53 7.82 -17.48
C GLU A 706 -23.47 6.95 -16.20
N LEU A 707 -23.36 7.60 -15.04
CA LEU A 707 -23.33 6.96 -13.71
C LEU A 707 -24.56 6.07 -13.44
N GLN A 708 -25.69 6.39 -14.06
CA GLN A 708 -26.94 5.65 -13.91
C GLN A 708 -26.86 4.24 -14.53
N GLU A 709 -26.18 4.09 -15.67
CA GLU A 709 -25.99 2.80 -16.35
C GLU A 709 -25.16 1.83 -15.49
N ILE A 710 -24.17 2.38 -14.77
CA ILE A 710 -23.36 1.62 -13.82
C ILE A 710 -24.21 1.15 -12.64
N ASN A 711 -25.04 2.03 -12.08
CA ASN A 711 -25.94 1.67 -10.98
C ASN A 711 -26.92 0.56 -11.38
N ASP A 712 -27.44 0.60 -12.60
CA ASP A 712 -28.40 -0.40 -13.07
C ASP A 712 -27.72 -1.75 -13.37
N MET A 713 -26.50 -1.75 -13.91
CA MET A 713 -25.65 -2.94 -13.99
C MET A 713 -25.38 -3.56 -12.60
N ILE A 714 -25.01 -2.74 -11.61
CA ILE A 714 -24.77 -3.23 -10.23
C ILE A 714 -26.03 -3.90 -9.69
N LYS A 715 -27.19 -3.23 -9.82
CA LYS A 715 -28.48 -3.79 -9.38
C LYS A 715 -28.77 -5.12 -10.06
N ASP A 716 -28.50 -5.25 -11.35
CA ASP A 716 -28.76 -6.48 -12.10
C ASP A 716 -27.79 -7.60 -11.73
N ASN A 717 -26.50 -7.34 -11.55
CA ASN A 717 -25.55 -8.35 -11.07
C ASN A 717 -25.92 -8.86 -9.65
N VAL A 718 -26.28 -7.94 -8.76
CA VAL A 718 -26.74 -8.27 -7.39
C VAL A 718 -28.00 -9.15 -7.42
N LYS A 719 -28.96 -8.88 -8.32
CA LYS A 719 -30.17 -9.71 -8.49
C LYS A 719 -29.81 -11.15 -8.89
N HIS A 720 -28.85 -11.33 -9.78
CA HIS A 720 -28.43 -12.65 -10.27
C HIS A 720 -27.48 -13.39 -9.30
N GLY A 721 -27.11 -12.77 -8.17
CA GLY A 721 -26.19 -13.38 -7.21
C GLY A 721 -24.75 -13.49 -7.72
N GLU A 722 -24.44 -12.82 -8.82
CA GLU A 722 -23.09 -12.63 -9.34
C GLU A 722 -22.34 -11.62 -8.47
N VAL A 723 -21.01 -11.56 -8.63
CA VAL A 723 -20.20 -10.53 -7.99
C VAL A 723 -20.60 -9.18 -8.59
N GLY A 724 -21.49 -8.46 -7.91
CA GLY A 724 -22.04 -7.19 -8.36
C GLY A 724 -21.12 -6.00 -8.16
N LEU A 725 -19.88 -6.25 -7.72
CA LEU A 725 -18.87 -5.21 -7.64
C LEU A 725 -18.82 -4.48 -9.00
N PRO A 726 -18.85 -3.14 -9.00
CA PRO A 726 -18.26 -2.41 -10.10
C PRO A 726 -16.75 -2.63 -10.02
N VAL A 727 -16.29 -3.86 -10.26
CA VAL A 727 -14.86 -4.23 -10.29
C VAL A 727 -14.14 -3.38 -11.35
N SER A 728 -14.90 -2.94 -12.36
CA SER A 728 -14.51 -1.92 -13.33
C SER A 728 -14.15 -0.54 -12.73
N LEU A 729 -14.76 -0.15 -11.60
CA LEU A 729 -14.52 1.10 -10.87
C LEU A 729 -13.55 0.94 -9.69
N LEU A 730 -13.16 -0.28 -9.34
CA LEU A 730 -12.14 -0.49 -8.32
C LEU A 730 -10.77 0.00 -8.82
N PRO A 731 -9.84 0.34 -7.92
CA PRO A 731 -8.48 0.68 -8.32
C PRO A 731 -7.88 -0.49 -9.10
N LYS A 732 -7.56 -0.25 -10.36
CA LYS A 732 -6.91 -1.21 -11.25
C LYS A 732 -5.43 -0.89 -11.27
N PRO A 733 -4.54 -1.86 -11.02
CA PRO A 733 -3.12 -1.63 -11.13
C PRO A 733 -2.79 -1.31 -12.57
N SER A 734 -1.99 -0.28 -12.75
CA SER A 734 -1.22 -0.18 -13.96
C SER A 734 -0.19 -1.31 -13.95
N THR A 735 0.01 -1.98 -15.09
CA THR A 735 1.13 -2.90 -15.28
C THR A 735 2.45 -2.18 -15.50
N MET A 736 2.61 -0.99 -14.94
CA MET A 736 3.86 -0.28 -15.07
C MET A 736 4.92 -0.87 -14.12
N ARG A 737 5.89 -1.52 -14.75
CA ARG A 737 7.25 -1.78 -14.27
C ARG A 737 7.55 -2.91 -13.29
N MET A 738 6.66 -3.89 -13.02
CA MET A 738 7.19 -5.17 -12.49
C MET A 738 8.24 -5.76 -13.42
N ALA A 739 8.06 -5.56 -14.72
CA ALA A 739 8.96 -6.06 -15.74
C ALA A 739 10.30 -5.29 -15.83
N CYS A 740 10.30 -3.98 -15.57
CA CYS A 740 11.51 -3.18 -15.59
C CYS A 740 12.29 -3.33 -14.27
N GLN A 741 11.60 -3.61 -13.15
CA GLN A 741 12.24 -4.04 -11.90
C GLN A 741 12.78 -5.48 -12.02
N ARG A 742 12.04 -6.39 -12.68
CA ARG A 742 12.50 -7.75 -13.02
C ARG A 742 13.73 -7.77 -13.92
N PHE A 743 13.75 -7.01 -15.01
CA PHE A 743 14.87 -7.06 -15.96
C PHE A 743 16.15 -6.40 -15.43
N ILE A 744 16.05 -5.38 -14.58
CA ILE A 744 17.23 -4.83 -13.88
C ILE A 744 17.84 -5.91 -12.96
N ALA A 745 17.01 -6.71 -12.28
CA ALA A 745 17.44 -7.78 -11.39
C ALA A 745 18.01 -9.03 -12.12
N VAL A 746 17.52 -9.34 -13.33
CA VAL A 746 17.84 -10.61 -14.04
C VAL A 746 19.04 -10.50 -15.00
N THR A 747 19.64 -9.32 -15.19
CA THR A 747 20.74 -9.18 -16.18
C THR A 747 22.08 -9.68 -15.68
N ASN A 748 22.73 -10.48 -16.55
CA ASN A 748 23.97 -11.20 -16.31
C ASN A 748 25.17 -10.23 -16.20
N PRO A 749 26.06 -10.32 -15.18
CA PRO A 749 27.24 -9.46 -15.05
C PRO A 749 28.25 -9.66 -16.19
N GLU A 750 28.15 -10.78 -16.92
CA GLU A 750 29.09 -11.15 -17.98
C GLU A 750 28.83 -10.46 -19.32
N THR A 751 27.65 -9.86 -19.53
CA THR A 751 27.36 -9.06 -20.71
C THR A 751 27.42 -7.58 -20.35
N SER A 752 28.28 -6.80 -21.02
CA SER A 752 28.40 -5.34 -20.85
C SER A 752 27.13 -4.54 -21.21
N GLU A 753 26.09 -5.21 -21.69
CA GLU A 753 24.81 -4.64 -22.10
C GLU A 753 23.74 -4.88 -21.03
N ARG A 754 23.64 -3.94 -20.08
CA ARG A 754 22.43 -3.83 -19.24
C ARG A 754 21.29 -3.28 -20.11
N PRO A 755 20.10 -3.89 -20.18
CA PRO A 755 18.98 -3.38 -20.95
C PRO A 755 18.66 -1.94 -20.55
N HIS A 756 18.54 -1.11 -21.58
CA HIS A 756 18.69 0.35 -21.51
C HIS A 756 17.42 1.11 -21.12
N SER A 757 16.35 0.38 -20.83
CA SER A 757 15.05 0.81 -20.33
C SER A 757 14.24 -0.45 -20.06
N CYS A 758 12.96 -0.33 -19.69
CA CYS A 758 12.09 -1.49 -19.71
C CYS A 758 12.11 -2.16 -21.11
N PRO A 759 12.51 -3.43 -21.26
CA PRO A 759 12.54 -4.07 -22.58
C PRO A 759 11.16 -4.19 -23.23
N PHE A 760 10.10 -3.92 -22.48
CA PHE A 760 8.71 -3.89 -22.94
C PHE A 760 8.25 -2.53 -23.48
N LEU A 761 9.14 -1.53 -23.48
CA LEU A 761 8.88 -0.19 -24.02
C LEU A 761 9.64 0.08 -25.34
N ALA A 762 10.61 -0.77 -25.69
CA ALA A 762 11.26 -0.72 -26.99
C ALA A 762 10.55 -1.72 -27.91
N GLY A 763 9.84 -1.23 -28.93
CA GLY A 763 9.11 -2.03 -29.93
C GLY A 763 10.02 -2.81 -30.88
N GLU A 764 10.94 -3.61 -30.32
CA GLU A 764 11.81 -4.64 -30.90
C GLU A 764 13.10 -4.63 -30.07
N HIS A 765 13.20 -5.50 -29.07
CA HIS A 765 14.49 -5.91 -28.54
C HIS A 765 14.78 -7.29 -29.12
N LEU A 766 15.85 -7.37 -29.92
CA LEU A 766 16.48 -8.61 -30.32
C LEU A 766 16.81 -9.39 -29.05
N ALA A 767 15.98 -10.38 -28.72
CA ALA A 767 16.43 -11.50 -27.91
C ALA A 767 17.73 -11.96 -28.56
N SER A 768 18.80 -11.97 -27.79
CA SER A 768 20.12 -12.46 -28.19
C SER A 768 19.96 -13.72 -29.05
N ALA A 769 20.08 -13.56 -30.36
CA ALA A 769 20.39 -14.64 -31.26
C ALA A 769 21.82 -15.05 -30.91
N HIS A 770 21.95 -15.91 -29.91
CA HIS A 770 23.22 -16.51 -29.58
C HIS A 770 23.60 -17.39 -30.78
N THR A 771 24.65 -17.01 -31.51
CA THR A 771 25.19 -17.73 -32.67
C THR A 771 25.88 -19.05 -32.30
N ALA A 772 25.27 -19.84 -31.39
CA ALA A 772 25.74 -21.17 -31.02
C ALA A 772 24.68 -22.27 -31.23
N VAL A 773 23.66 -22.01 -32.07
CA VAL A 773 22.64 -23.01 -32.47
C VAL A 773 22.64 -23.23 -33.99
N GLU A 774 23.80 -23.07 -34.64
CA GLU A 774 24.11 -23.77 -35.89
C GLU A 774 25.43 -24.53 -35.72
N ALA A 775 25.39 -25.58 -34.90
CA ALA A 775 26.31 -26.71 -34.91
C ALA A 775 25.62 -27.94 -34.30
#